data_AF-A0A2V4NEN0-F1
#
_entry.id   AF-A0A2V4NEN0-F1
#
_cell.length_a   1.000
_cell.length_b   1.000
_cell.length_c   1.000
_cell.angle_alpha   90.00
_cell.angle_beta   90.00
_cell.angle_gamma   90.00
#
_symmetry.space_group_name_H-M   'P 1'
#
loop_
_entity.id
_entity.type
_entity.pdbx_description
1 polymer ?
#
loop_
_entity_poly.entity_id
_entity_poly.type
_entity_poly.pdbx_seq_one_letter_code
_entity_poly.pdbx_strand_id
1 'polypeptide(L)'
;MTNNIENGRQKPVGQNATLRLLSTAAFLTIATASGIAPQAAYAQSYRFSNVSIDGNQRVDASTILSYAGIGKGQTISAGELNAAYQRILGSGLFESVEISPRGNTLNIAVKEYPTINRISFEGNRRIKDEVLEQVIQSRSRLVFSPTTAERDTAALSEAYANEGRVSARVTPRIIRRSDNRVDLVFEIFEGGVTEISRLGFVGNRAFSDSRLRRVLSTKQAGLLRLLIKRDTVVEDRIEFDKQVLRDFYLSRGYVDFRTTSVNAELARERDGYFVTFNVQEGQQFRLGEITTVSEMSDADADDFDAILKIKTGQVYSPVDIENSIVRMERLAVQKGIDFMRIEPRVTRNERDLTLDIEFVLSKGPRVFVERIDIEGNATTLDQVVRRQFRIVEGDPFNPREIRESAERVRSLGYFANADVNAREGSSPDKVVVDVNVEEKTTGSLSFGGTYSTNGGLGLVVSFKESNFLGRGQQLGFTVAGTDADTDYSFSFAEPAFLGRDLRFDISAGLSSTDNQYALYDTEIGSFQTGITFPVSEMGSLRMHYFAKSTDMSYDATSNLGSILRAEADQGGLISSGIGYQYSYESRRRGLNPNAGVSFVFGQELAGLGGDVQFIRSTAKAVAQTTVFNDEVTLRASIEGGALSFSGSDASRVTDRFGFGGAIMRGFDPDGIGPRQYDGAGVDDALGGNMFAVARFEAEFPLGIPEEYGMRGGAFYDIGSVWGLNSSTTAGTTDVLYESGSARQVIGLSLFWTTPVGPLRFNWTHALEKEAYDKEQTFDLSISTAF
;
A
#
# COMPACT_ATOMS: atom_id res chain seq x y z
N MET A 1 9.98 22.58 65.79
CA MET A 1 9.63 23.94 66.26
C MET A 1 8.34 23.81 67.07
N THR A 2 8.44 23.54 68.37
CA THR A 2 8.34 24.53 69.47
C THR A 2 7.00 25.28 69.43
N ASN A 3 6.01 24.82 70.21
CA ASN A 3 5.72 25.22 71.60
C ASN A 3 4.96 26.55 71.70
N ASN A 4 3.75 26.49 72.28
CA ASN A 4 3.28 27.32 73.41
C ASN A 4 1.89 26.81 73.79
N ILE A 5 1.70 26.08 74.90
CA ILE A 5 1.75 26.49 76.32
C ILE A 5 0.72 27.59 76.62
N GLU A 6 -0.37 27.23 77.30
CA GLU A 6 -0.56 27.72 78.67
C GLU A 6 -1.50 26.81 79.49
N ASN A 7 -0.99 26.47 80.68
CA ASN A 7 -1.58 25.67 81.73
C ASN A 7 -2.01 26.65 82.83
N GLY A 8 -3.23 26.50 83.35
CA GLY A 8 -3.69 27.28 84.51
C GLY A 8 -4.67 26.48 85.37
N ARG A 9 -4.12 25.61 86.23
CA ARG A 9 -4.86 24.83 87.25
C ARG A 9 -5.38 25.72 88.37
N GLN A 10 -6.62 25.47 88.80
CA GLN A 10 -7.05 25.63 90.20
C GLN A 10 -7.70 24.32 90.69
N LYS A 11 -7.34 23.94 91.93
CA LYS A 11 -7.87 22.87 92.80
C LYS A 11 -8.24 23.56 94.13
N PRO A 12 -8.87 22.92 95.13
CA PRO A 12 -9.84 21.80 95.13
C PRO A 12 -10.98 21.99 96.16
N VAL A 13 -12.18 21.43 95.94
CA VAL A 13 -13.15 21.00 96.99
C VAL A 13 -14.10 20.03 96.26
N GLY A 14 -14.55 18.86 96.70
CA GLY A 14 -14.51 18.09 97.93
C GLY A 14 -15.68 17.12 97.80
N GLN A 15 -15.47 15.84 98.17
CA GLN A 15 -16.51 14.83 98.42
C GLN A 15 -17.26 14.24 97.19
N ASN A 16 -16.92 12.98 96.87
CA ASN A 16 -17.83 11.81 96.92
C ASN A 16 -17.35 10.72 95.96
N ALA A 17 -16.46 9.86 96.48
CA ALA A 17 -15.96 8.66 95.80
C ALA A 17 -17.03 7.59 95.56
N THR A 18 -18.28 7.80 96.01
CA THR A 18 -19.43 6.93 95.75
C THR A 18 -20.14 7.22 94.42
N LEU A 19 -19.88 8.38 93.77
CA LEU A 19 -20.52 8.69 92.48
C LEU A 19 -19.82 8.03 91.27
N ARG A 20 -18.54 7.65 91.37
CA ARG A 20 -17.78 7.13 90.23
C ARG A 20 -18.02 5.65 89.92
N LEU A 21 -18.39 4.85 90.92
CA LEU A 21 -18.80 3.45 90.72
C LEU A 21 -20.25 3.35 90.20
N LEU A 22 -21.11 4.29 90.60
CA LEU A 22 -22.46 4.43 90.03
C LEU A 22 -22.43 5.01 88.61
N SER A 23 -21.50 5.90 88.27
CA SER A 23 -21.42 6.44 86.91
C SER A 23 -20.87 5.46 85.87
N THR A 24 -20.00 4.51 86.27
CA THR A 24 -19.52 3.45 85.35
C THR A 24 -20.51 2.31 85.21
N ALA A 25 -21.24 1.95 86.28
CA ALA A 25 -22.38 1.03 86.17
C ALA A 25 -23.55 1.65 85.39
N ALA A 26 -23.79 2.96 85.53
CA ALA A 26 -24.79 3.69 84.74
C ALA A 26 -24.39 3.82 83.27
N PHE A 27 -23.10 4.04 82.94
CA PHE A 27 -22.69 4.10 81.53
C PHE A 27 -22.69 2.72 80.84
N LEU A 28 -22.35 1.63 81.54
CA LEU A 28 -22.51 0.30 80.95
C LEU A 28 -23.98 -0.12 80.83
N THR A 29 -24.84 0.24 81.79
CA THR A 29 -26.29 -0.03 81.67
C THR A 29 -26.98 0.87 80.65
N ILE A 30 -26.53 2.11 80.44
CA ILE A 30 -27.05 2.99 79.38
C ILE A 30 -26.48 2.61 77.99
N ALA A 31 -25.26 2.05 77.91
CA ALA A 31 -24.72 1.51 76.66
C ALA A 31 -25.33 0.16 76.26
N THR A 32 -25.72 -0.71 77.21
CA THR A 32 -26.50 -1.93 76.90
C THR A 32 -28.00 -1.67 76.74
N ALA A 33 -28.55 -0.58 77.28
CA ALA A 33 -29.94 -0.15 77.04
C ALA A 33 -30.10 0.76 75.82
N SER A 34 -29.00 1.18 75.18
CA SER A 34 -28.99 1.75 73.83
C SER A 34 -28.72 0.67 72.78
N GLY A 35 -29.22 -0.54 73.01
CA GLY A 35 -29.68 -1.36 71.90
C GLY A 35 -30.82 -0.60 71.26
N ILE A 36 -30.53 0.19 70.23
CA ILE A 36 -31.54 0.64 69.27
C ILE A 36 -32.09 -0.65 68.68
N ALA A 37 -33.10 -1.23 69.34
CA ALA A 37 -33.97 -2.18 68.71
C ALA A 37 -34.40 -1.49 67.41
N PRO A 38 -34.19 -2.11 66.23
CA PRO A 38 -34.72 -1.54 65.01
C PRO A 38 -36.20 -1.33 65.27
N GLN A 39 -36.64 -0.06 65.34
CA GLN A 39 -38.06 0.20 65.33
C GLN A 39 -38.56 -0.47 64.07
N ALA A 40 -39.49 -1.42 64.23
CA ALA A 40 -40.16 -2.02 63.10
C ALA A 40 -40.76 -0.85 62.31
N ALA A 41 -40.14 -0.50 61.18
CA ALA A 41 -40.73 0.38 60.22
C ALA A 41 -42.02 -0.31 59.79
N TYR A 42 -43.16 0.20 60.23
CA TYR A 42 -44.45 -0.22 59.71
C TYR A 42 -44.45 0.12 58.22
N ALA A 43 -44.06 -0.84 57.38
CA ALA A 43 -44.15 -0.70 55.95
C ALA A 43 -45.63 -0.50 55.62
N GLN A 44 -46.00 0.66 55.07
CA GLN A 44 -47.35 0.88 54.57
C GLN A 44 -47.62 -0.16 53.49
N SER A 45 -48.51 -1.10 53.81
CA SER A 45 -48.96 -2.17 52.92
C SER A 45 -50.26 -1.72 52.28
N TYR A 46 -50.25 -1.57 50.96
CA TYR A 46 -51.41 -1.20 50.17
C TYR A 46 -52.05 -2.44 49.57
N ARG A 47 -53.37 -2.44 49.41
CA ARG A 47 -54.09 -3.48 48.68
C ARG A 47 -55.01 -2.80 47.69
N PHE A 48 -54.79 -3.07 46.41
CA PHE A 48 -55.59 -2.48 45.33
C PHE A 48 -56.47 -3.55 44.69
N SER A 49 -57.78 -3.31 44.64
CA SER A 49 -58.72 -4.21 43.96
C SER A 49 -58.75 -3.97 42.45
N ASN A 50 -58.49 -2.73 42.00
CA ASN A 50 -58.45 -2.35 40.59
C ASN A 50 -57.15 -1.62 40.24
N VAL A 51 -56.72 -1.74 38.99
CA VAL A 51 -55.61 -0.96 38.41
C VAL A 51 -56.16 -0.22 37.20
N SER A 52 -56.02 1.10 37.20
CA SER A 52 -56.35 1.99 36.07
C SER A 52 -55.07 2.41 35.39
N ILE A 53 -55.05 2.37 34.06
CA ILE A 53 -53.89 2.76 33.26
C ILE A 53 -54.34 3.89 32.36
N ASP A 54 -53.70 5.05 32.51
CA ASP A 54 -54.03 6.27 31.79
C ASP A 54 -52.84 6.71 30.93
N GLY A 55 -53.09 7.16 29.70
CA GLY A 55 -52.08 7.76 28.82
C GLY A 55 -51.34 6.79 27.89
N ASN A 56 -51.69 5.51 27.90
CA ASN A 56 -51.22 4.54 26.90
C ASN A 56 -51.98 4.72 25.57
N GLN A 57 -51.26 4.63 24.45
CA GLN A 57 -51.77 4.78 23.09
C GLN A 57 -51.46 3.56 22.24
N ARG A 58 -50.20 3.11 22.22
CA ARG A 58 -49.75 1.96 21.42
C ARG A 58 -49.45 0.74 22.28
N VAL A 59 -49.09 0.93 23.56
CA VAL A 59 -48.83 -0.18 24.47
C VAL A 59 -50.13 -0.58 25.16
N ASP A 60 -50.49 -1.86 25.06
CA ASP A 60 -51.68 -2.37 25.73
C ASP A 60 -51.57 -2.27 27.26
N ALA A 61 -52.70 -1.99 27.90
CA ALA A 61 -52.81 -1.89 29.34
C ALA A 61 -52.38 -3.20 30.06
N SER A 62 -52.62 -4.36 29.45
CA SER A 62 -52.16 -5.66 29.97
C SER A 62 -50.63 -5.79 30.00
N THR A 63 -49.94 -5.23 29.00
CA THR A 63 -48.48 -5.23 28.91
C THR A 63 -47.86 -4.34 29.98
N ILE A 64 -48.44 -3.16 30.23
CA ILE A 64 -48.01 -2.24 31.30
C ILE A 64 -48.20 -2.90 32.68
N LEU A 65 -49.34 -3.59 32.87
CA LEU A 65 -49.61 -4.33 34.10
C LEU A 65 -48.63 -5.49 34.31
N SER A 66 -48.20 -6.14 33.23
CA SER A 66 -47.18 -7.19 33.25
C SER A 66 -45.81 -6.63 33.70
N TYR A 67 -45.37 -5.50 33.14
CA TYR A 67 -44.12 -4.83 33.57
C TYR A 67 -44.18 -4.32 35.01
N ALA A 68 -45.35 -3.85 35.45
CA ALA A 68 -45.56 -3.46 36.84
C ALA A 68 -45.32 -4.63 37.80
N GLY A 69 -45.59 -5.87 37.38
CA GLY A 69 -45.42 -7.08 38.19
C GLY A 69 -46.35 -7.11 39.40
N ILE A 70 -47.52 -6.46 39.29
CA ILE A 70 -48.51 -6.33 40.37
C ILE A 70 -49.75 -7.17 40.02
N GLY A 71 -50.05 -8.17 40.86
CA GLY A 71 -51.28 -8.95 40.75
C GLY A 71 -52.50 -8.20 41.31
N LYS A 72 -53.66 -8.33 40.66
CA LYS A 72 -54.93 -7.76 41.17
C LYS A 72 -55.26 -8.36 42.54
N GLY A 73 -55.50 -7.51 43.55
CA GLY A 73 -55.88 -7.93 44.90
C GLY A 73 -54.74 -8.38 45.82
N GLN A 74 -53.48 -8.32 45.36
CA GLN A 74 -52.28 -8.62 46.14
C GLN A 74 -51.97 -7.48 47.12
N THR A 75 -51.45 -7.82 48.30
CA THR A 75 -50.91 -6.83 49.24
C THR A 75 -49.50 -6.44 48.79
N ILE A 76 -49.27 -5.13 48.61
CA ILE A 76 -48.05 -4.57 48.02
C ILE A 76 -47.45 -3.58 49.01
N SER A 77 -46.15 -3.67 49.25
CA SER A 77 -45.41 -2.71 50.05
C SER A 77 -45.06 -1.44 49.25
N ALA A 78 -44.74 -0.35 49.94
CA ALA A 78 -44.19 0.86 49.30
C ALA A 78 -42.91 0.57 48.47
N GLY A 79 -42.09 -0.40 48.89
CA GLY A 79 -40.90 -0.82 48.15
C GLY A 79 -41.24 -1.53 46.83
N GLU A 80 -42.27 -2.36 46.82
CA GLU A 80 -42.76 -3.04 45.61
C GLU A 80 -43.46 -2.08 44.65
N LEU A 81 -44.11 -1.02 45.15
CA LEU A 81 -44.62 0.08 44.30
C LEU A 81 -43.48 0.84 43.60
N ASN A 82 -42.39 1.14 44.31
CA ASN A 82 -41.21 1.74 43.70
C ASN A 82 -40.54 0.77 42.71
N ALA A 83 -40.49 -0.53 43.01
CA ALA A 83 -39.98 -1.54 42.08
C ALA A 83 -40.84 -1.63 40.82
N ALA A 84 -42.17 -1.53 40.93
CA ALA A 84 -43.07 -1.46 39.79
C ALA A 84 -42.82 -0.20 38.94
N TYR A 85 -42.67 0.96 39.58
CA TYR A 85 -42.26 2.19 38.90
C TYR A 85 -40.95 2.02 38.13
N GLN A 86 -39.91 1.48 38.77
CA GLN A 86 -38.60 1.25 38.16
C GLN A 86 -38.65 0.23 37.02
N ARG A 87 -39.47 -0.82 37.11
CA ARG A 87 -39.65 -1.81 36.02
C ARG A 87 -40.38 -1.22 34.81
N ILE A 88 -41.43 -0.44 35.04
CA ILE A 88 -42.17 0.21 33.94
C ILE A 88 -41.27 1.26 33.28
N LEU A 89 -40.55 2.07 34.06
CA LEU A 89 -39.60 3.04 33.51
C LEU A 89 -38.43 2.36 32.78
N GLY A 90 -37.88 1.28 33.36
CA GLY A 90 -36.81 0.47 32.81
C GLY A 90 -37.19 -0.34 31.57
N SER A 91 -38.48 -0.41 31.20
CA SER A 91 -38.92 -1.00 29.93
C SER A 91 -38.46 -0.20 28.70
N GLY A 92 -38.09 1.08 28.89
CA GLY A 92 -37.65 1.96 27.80
C GLY A 92 -38.77 2.44 26.87
N LEU A 93 -40.04 2.17 27.21
CA LEU A 93 -41.21 2.50 26.38
C LEU A 93 -41.90 3.82 26.79
N PHE A 94 -41.57 4.39 27.95
CA PHE A 94 -42.30 5.52 28.54
C PHE A 94 -41.36 6.66 28.95
N GLU A 95 -41.71 7.90 28.54
CA GLU A 95 -41.05 9.17 28.91
C GLU A 95 -41.23 9.50 30.39
N SER A 96 -42.42 9.22 30.93
CA SER A 96 -42.72 9.42 32.34
C SER A 96 -43.74 8.39 32.82
N VAL A 97 -43.57 7.95 34.06
CA VAL A 97 -44.50 7.05 34.75
C VAL A 97 -44.89 7.72 36.07
N GLU A 98 -46.17 7.79 36.38
CA GLU A 98 -46.66 8.25 37.66
C GLU A 98 -47.56 7.17 38.24
N ILE A 99 -47.20 6.67 39.43
CA ILE A 99 -47.98 5.67 40.14
C ILE A 99 -48.61 6.34 41.36
N SER A 100 -49.91 6.55 41.29
CA SER A 100 -50.67 7.31 42.30
C SER A 100 -51.79 6.43 42.89
N PRO A 101 -51.70 6.05 44.18
CA PRO A 101 -52.77 5.36 44.88
C PRO A 101 -54.02 6.24 45.01
N ARG A 102 -55.19 5.79 44.51
CA ARG A 102 -56.48 6.47 44.69
C ARG A 102 -57.47 5.54 45.38
N GLY A 103 -57.48 5.55 46.71
CA GLY A 103 -58.35 4.69 47.51
C GLY A 103 -58.05 3.20 47.27
N ASN A 104 -59.00 2.48 46.67
CA ASN A 104 -58.87 1.04 46.37
C ASN A 104 -58.41 0.75 44.91
N THR A 105 -58.07 1.79 44.14
CA THR A 105 -57.58 1.70 42.75
C THR A 105 -56.17 2.27 42.64
N LEU A 106 -55.26 1.51 42.02
CA LEU A 106 -53.93 1.99 41.65
C LEU A 106 -54.01 2.69 40.30
N ASN A 107 -53.71 3.99 40.23
CA ASN A 107 -53.61 4.69 38.95
C ASN A 107 -52.15 4.66 38.46
N ILE A 108 -51.93 4.14 37.26
CA ILE A 108 -50.64 4.17 36.57
C ILE A 108 -50.81 5.08 35.36
N ALA A 109 -50.42 6.35 35.52
CA ALA A 109 -50.39 7.28 34.41
C ALA A 109 -49.05 7.16 33.69
N VAL A 110 -49.06 6.87 32.39
CA VAL A 110 -47.87 6.74 31.56
C VAL A 110 -47.90 7.74 30.42
N LYS A 111 -46.72 8.17 30.01
CA LYS A 111 -46.53 8.91 28.76
C LYS A 111 -45.57 8.10 27.90
N GLU A 112 -46.05 7.53 26.81
CA GLU A 112 -45.23 6.73 25.90
C GLU A 112 -44.16 7.57 25.20
N TYR A 113 -42.95 7.01 25.04
CA TYR A 113 -41.96 7.59 24.15
C TYR A 113 -42.50 7.57 22.71
N PRO A 114 -42.22 8.60 21.90
CA PRO A 114 -42.69 8.65 20.53
C PRO A 114 -41.97 7.61 19.66
N THR A 115 -42.60 7.18 18.57
CA THR A 115 -41.94 6.32 17.58
C THR A 115 -41.16 7.15 16.56
N ILE A 116 -39.96 6.70 16.19
CA ILE A 116 -39.14 7.33 15.16
C ILE A 116 -39.80 7.12 13.79
N ASN A 117 -40.17 8.20 13.12
CA ASN A 117 -40.76 8.15 11.78
C ASN A 117 -39.65 8.12 10.71
N ARG A 118 -38.72 9.08 10.78
CA ARG A 118 -37.56 9.16 9.89
C ARG A 118 -36.32 9.60 10.66
N ILE A 119 -35.16 9.14 10.20
CA ILE A 119 -33.85 9.62 10.63
C ILE A 119 -33.27 10.45 9.49
N SER A 120 -32.67 11.59 9.80
CA SER A 120 -32.04 12.45 8.80
C SER A 120 -30.74 13.01 9.35
N PHE A 121 -29.74 13.12 8.49
CA PHE A 121 -28.44 13.72 8.80
C PHE A 121 -28.36 15.05 8.08
N GLU A 122 -27.97 16.10 8.80
CA GLU A 122 -27.89 17.46 8.25
C GLU A 122 -26.50 18.01 8.51
N GLY A 123 -25.85 18.54 7.47
CA GLY A 123 -24.49 19.09 7.57
C GLY A 123 -23.36 18.10 7.27
N ASN A 124 -23.68 16.83 6.99
CA ASN A 124 -22.72 15.83 6.53
C ASN A 124 -22.44 15.97 5.02
N ARG A 125 -21.29 16.54 4.67
CA ARG A 125 -20.79 16.66 3.30
C ARG A 125 -19.72 15.62 2.98
N ARG A 126 -19.06 15.07 4.01
CA ARG A 126 -17.91 14.16 3.88
C ARG A 126 -18.33 12.71 3.95
N ILE A 127 -19.13 12.36 4.96
CA ILE A 127 -19.66 11.01 5.11
C ILE A 127 -21.09 10.99 4.59
N LYS A 128 -21.37 10.07 3.66
CA LYS A 128 -22.72 9.92 3.10
C LYS A 128 -23.68 9.31 4.13
N ASP A 129 -24.96 9.65 4.01
CA ASP A 129 -26.03 9.19 4.88
C ASP A 129 -26.05 7.67 5.03
N GLU A 130 -25.80 6.92 3.95
CA GLU A 130 -25.85 5.45 3.97
C GLU A 130 -24.80 4.84 4.89
N VAL A 131 -23.64 5.50 5.03
CA VAL A 131 -22.56 5.06 5.93
C VAL A 131 -22.92 5.42 7.37
N LEU A 132 -23.45 6.62 7.60
CA LEU A 132 -23.84 7.06 8.95
C LEU A 132 -25.02 6.24 9.50
N GLU A 133 -25.95 5.81 8.64
CA GLU A 133 -27.09 4.97 9.02
C GLU A 133 -26.64 3.57 9.48
N GLN A 134 -25.52 3.05 8.99
CA GLN A 134 -24.96 1.76 9.42
C GLN A 134 -24.32 1.81 10.81
N VAL A 135 -23.87 3.00 11.24
CA VAL A 135 -23.18 3.21 12.52
C VAL A 135 -24.14 3.35 13.70
N ILE A 136 -25.35 3.87 13.46
CA ILE A 136 -26.32 4.16 14.52
C ILE A 136 -27.20 2.95 14.88
N GLN A 137 -27.65 2.91 16.13
CA GLN A 137 -28.59 1.91 16.65
C GLN A 137 -30.04 2.30 16.43
N SER A 138 -30.36 3.60 16.39
CA SER A 138 -31.70 4.09 16.09
C SER A 138 -32.13 3.66 14.68
N ARG A 139 -33.37 3.17 14.54
CA ARG A 139 -33.96 2.83 13.24
C ARG A 139 -35.35 3.42 13.11
N SER A 140 -35.75 3.72 11.87
CA SER A 140 -37.13 4.09 11.57
C SER A 140 -38.09 3.00 12.06
N ARG A 141 -39.25 3.43 12.58
CA ARG A 141 -40.33 2.63 13.18
C ARG A 141 -40.05 2.02 14.56
N LEU A 142 -38.89 2.29 15.16
CA LEU A 142 -38.61 1.92 16.56
C LEU A 142 -38.98 3.03 17.54
N VAL A 143 -39.12 2.68 18.83
CA VAL A 143 -39.39 3.65 19.90
C VAL A 143 -38.16 4.53 20.11
N PHE A 144 -38.38 5.84 20.22
CA PHE A 144 -37.32 6.80 20.50
C PHE A 144 -36.83 6.66 21.94
N SER A 145 -35.52 6.49 22.11
CA SER A 145 -34.87 6.49 23.42
C SER A 145 -33.81 7.60 23.46
N PRO A 146 -33.88 8.54 24.42
CA PRO A 146 -32.85 9.57 24.59
C PRO A 146 -31.45 8.97 24.79
N THR A 147 -31.35 7.88 25.56
CA THR A 147 -30.06 7.21 25.82
C THR A 147 -29.46 6.57 24.55
N THR A 148 -30.30 6.04 23.67
CA THR A 148 -29.86 5.50 22.37
C THR A 148 -29.43 6.64 21.46
N ALA A 149 -30.19 7.73 21.39
CA ALA A 149 -29.84 8.90 20.59
C ALA A 149 -28.51 9.54 21.04
N GLU A 150 -28.21 9.55 22.34
CA GLU A 150 -26.91 10.00 22.87
C GLU A 150 -25.77 9.05 22.49
N ARG A 151 -25.98 7.73 22.54
CA ARG A 151 -25.00 6.74 22.07
C ARG A 151 -24.75 6.86 20.57
N ASP A 152 -25.80 7.05 19.79
CA ASP A 152 -25.70 7.27 18.35
C ASP A 152 -24.94 8.57 18.05
N THR A 153 -25.19 9.63 18.83
CA THR A 153 -24.42 10.88 18.74
C THR A 153 -22.93 10.66 19.01
N ALA A 154 -22.59 9.86 20.03
CA ALA A 154 -21.21 9.50 20.34
C ALA A 154 -20.58 8.66 19.22
N ALA A 155 -21.27 7.63 18.72
CA ALA A 155 -20.81 6.77 17.63
C ALA A 155 -20.59 7.55 16.32
N LEU A 156 -21.51 8.48 15.99
CA LEU A 156 -21.33 9.39 14.85
C LEU A 156 -20.13 10.31 15.06
N SER A 157 -19.97 10.89 16.25
CA SER A 157 -18.81 11.74 16.57
C SER A 157 -17.49 10.96 16.49
N GLU A 158 -17.49 9.70 16.91
CA GLU A 158 -16.36 8.78 16.80
C GLU A 158 -16.06 8.42 15.35
N ALA A 159 -17.07 8.17 14.51
CA ALA A 159 -16.89 7.95 13.08
C ALA A 159 -16.21 9.15 12.40
N TYR A 160 -16.61 10.38 12.74
CA TYR A 160 -15.91 11.59 12.28
C TYR A 160 -14.50 11.71 12.85
N ALA A 161 -14.29 11.38 14.13
CA ALA A 161 -12.97 11.39 14.74
C ALA A 161 -11.99 10.41 14.05
N ASN A 162 -12.48 9.22 13.65
CA ASN A 162 -11.72 8.22 12.90
C ASN A 162 -11.34 8.69 11.49
N GLU A 163 -12.12 9.60 10.89
CA GLU A 163 -11.74 10.30 9.66
C GLU A 163 -10.81 11.51 9.91
N GLY A 164 -10.32 11.69 11.13
CA GLY A 164 -9.45 12.79 11.53
C GLY A 164 -10.18 14.10 11.86
N ARG A 165 -11.50 14.07 12.13
CA ARG A 165 -12.31 15.26 12.48
C ARG A 165 -12.72 15.25 13.93
N VAL A 166 -11.75 15.41 14.81
CA VAL A 166 -11.95 15.35 16.28
C VAL A 166 -12.75 16.55 16.80
N SER A 167 -12.79 17.64 16.03
CA SER A 167 -13.59 18.82 16.33
C SER A 167 -15.04 18.72 15.83
N ALA A 168 -15.45 17.58 15.27
CA ALA A 168 -16.83 17.35 14.85
C ALA A 168 -17.79 17.40 16.06
N ARG A 169 -18.96 17.99 15.86
CA ARG A 169 -20.03 18.03 16.87
C ARG A 169 -21.31 17.54 16.24
N VAL A 170 -21.87 16.50 16.83
CA VAL A 170 -23.16 15.95 16.45
C VAL A 170 -24.16 16.35 17.53
N THR A 171 -25.30 16.91 17.13
CA THR A 171 -26.38 17.29 18.05
C THR A 171 -27.68 16.62 17.62
N PRO A 172 -28.29 15.77 18.45
CA PRO A 172 -29.59 15.20 18.13
C PRO A 172 -30.69 16.25 18.33
N ARG A 173 -31.53 16.44 17.31
CA ARG A 173 -32.74 17.26 17.34
C ARG A 173 -33.95 16.37 17.07
N ILE A 174 -35.02 16.60 17.84
CA ILE A 174 -36.29 15.91 17.64
C ILE A 174 -37.33 16.87 17.10
N ILE A 175 -38.00 16.48 16.02
CA ILE A 175 -39.13 17.22 15.45
C ILE A 175 -40.39 16.39 15.69
N ARG A 176 -41.25 16.84 16.59
CA ARG A 176 -42.50 16.15 16.91
C ARG A 176 -43.48 16.20 15.74
N ARG A 177 -44.15 15.09 15.47
CA ARG A 177 -45.18 14.91 14.45
C ARG A 177 -46.51 14.49 15.08
N SER A 178 -47.57 14.46 14.29
CA SER A 178 -48.84 13.88 14.72
C SER A 178 -48.67 12.39 15.08
N ASP A 179 -49.61 11.87 15.87
CA ASP A 179 -49.70 10.44 16.22
C ASP A 179 -48.54 9.91 17.09
N ASN A 180 -48.03 10.75 18.01
CA ASN A 180 -46.92 10.41 18.91
C ASN A 180 -45.67 9.90 18.16
N ARG A 181 -45.31 10.59 17.08
CA ARG A 181 -44.13 10.30 16.26
C ARG A 181 -43.10 11.44 16.32
N VAL A 182 -41.84 11.11 16.09
CA VAL A 182 -40.75 12.07 15.98
C VAL A 182 -39.90 11.80 14.73
N ASP A 183 -39.45 12.85 14.08
CA ASP A 183 -38.29 12.76 13.18
C ASP A 183 -37.04 13.07 14.01
N LEU A 184 -36.06 12.17 13.94
CA LEU A 184 -34.77 12.32 14.61
C LEU A 184 -33.77 12.88 13.59
N VAL A 185 -33.35 14.13 13.81
CA VAL A 185 -32.39 14.82 12.94
C VAL A 185 -31.08 14.94 13.68
N PHE A 186 -30.00 14.41 13.12
CA PHE A 186 -28.65 14.63 13.61
C PHE A 186 -28.06 15.85 12.90
N GLU A 187 -27.98 16.98 13.59
CA GLU A 187 -27.29 18.17 13.11
C GLU A 187 -25.79 17.96 13.32
N ILE A 188 -25.04 17.87 12.22
CA ILE A 188 -23.62 17.57 12.20
C ILE A 188 -22.85 18.83 11.79
N PHE A 189 -22.01 19.30 12.70
CA PHE A 189 -20.93 20.20 12.38
C PHE A 189 -19.64 19.39 12.23
N GLU A 190 -19.19 19.16 11.00
CA GLU A 190 -18.04 18.27 10.73
C GLU A 190 -16.71 18.81 11.26
N GLY A 191 -16.56 20.14 11.41
CA GLY A 191 -15.30 20.76 11.78
C GLY A 191 -14.21 20.64 10.71
N GLY A 192 -13.04 21.23 11.00
CA GLY A 192 -11.83 21.03 10.21
C GLY A 192 -11.20 19.67 10.50
N VAL A 193 -10.35 19.21 9.58
CA VAL A 193 -9.48 18.06 9.84
C VAL A 193 -8.45 18.47 10.89
N THR A 194 -8.26 17.64 11.92
CA THR A 194 -7.22 17.82 12.93
C THR A 194 -5.96 17.11 12.43
N GLU A 195 -5.03 17.91 11.92
CA GLU A 195 -3.82 17.42 11.24
C GLU A 195 -2.66 17.23 12.23
N ILE A 196 -1.66 16.44 11.88
CA ILE A 196 -0.44 16.26 12.68
C ILE A 196 0.51 17.42 12.38
N SER A 197 0.51 18.42 13.25
CA SER A 197 1.34 19.62 13.09
C SER A 197 2.83 19.32 13.26
N ARG A 198 3.18 18.35 14.11
CA ARG A 198 4.56 17.92 14.32
C ARG A 198 4.63 16.43 14.68
N LEU A 199 5.59 15.76 14.05
CA LEU A 199 5.97 14.38 14.37
C LEU A 199 7.41 14.38 14.89
N GLY A 200 7.60 13.91 16.12
CA GLY A 200 8.90 13.92 16.80
C GLY A 200 9.29 12.55 17.35
N PHE A 201 10.59 12.39 17.60
CA PHE A 201 11.17 11.20 18.23
C PHE A 201 12.00 11.60 19.44
N VAL A 202 11.96 10.77 20.47
CA VAL A 202 12.79 10.93 21.67
C VAL A 202 13.43 9.60 22.00
N GLY A 203 14.74 9.60 22.22
CA GLY A 203 15.52 8.41 22.60
C GLY A 203 16.27 7.76 21.44
N ASN A 204 16.08 8.25 20.20
CA ASN A 204 16.89 7.87 19.04
C ASN A 204 18.27 8.54 19.08
N ARG A 205 19.32 7.79 18.79
CA ARG A 205 20.72 8.21 18.76
C ARG A 205 21.45 7.67 17.54
N ALA A 206 21.15 6.44 17.13
CA ALA A 206 21.70 5.82 15.95
C ALA A 206 21.10 6.39 14.65
N PHE A 207 19.82 6.77 14.67
CA PHE A 207 19.14 7.34 13.51
C PHE A 207 18.55 8.72 13.82
N SER A 208 18.56 9.60 12.82
CA SER A 208 17.99 10.95 12.93
C SER A 208 16.46 10.93 12.86
N ASP A 209 15.81 11.92 13.46
CA ASP A 209 14.35 12.11 13.39
C ASP A 209 13.85 12.16 11.94
N SER A 210 14.63 12.74 11.03
CA SER A 210 14.28 12.79 9.61
C SER A 210 14.29 11.40 8.96
N ARG A 211 15.22 10.51 9.36
CA ARG A 211 15.22 9.12 8.89
C ARG A 211 14.02 8.35 9.41
N LEU A 212 13.70 8.48 10.70
CA LEU A 212 12.58 7.75 11.30
C LEU A 212 11.22 8.23 10.77
N ARG A 213 11.05 9.54 10.53
CA ARG A 213 9.85 10.08 9.86
C ARG A 213 9.64 9.53 8.45
N ARG A 214 10.72 9.23 7.71
CA ARG A 214 10.60 8.63 6.38
C ARG A 214 10.03 7.22 6.41
N VAL A 215 10.43 6.46 7.43
CA VAL A 215 9.98 5.08 7.63
C VAL A 215 8.49 5.00 7.97
N LEU A 216 7.93 6.02 8.64
CA LEU A 216 6.53 6.01 9.05
C LEU A 216 5.54 6.27 7.90
N SER A 217 4.36 5.66 8.02
CA SER A 217 3.22 5.97 7.16
C SER A 217 2.52 7.26 7.59
N THR A 218 2.55 7.58 8.89
CA THR A 218 2.09 8.86 9.43
C THR A 218 3.04 9.98 9.03
N LYS A 219 2.47 11.08 8.54
CA LYS A 219 3.20 12.21 7.98
C LYS A 219 2.84 13.52 8.68
N GLN A 220 3.80 14.44 8.73
CA GLN A 220 3.59 15.77 9.30
C GLN A 220 2.94 16.69 8.26
N ALA A 221 1.96 17.50 8.66
CA ALA A 221 1.35 18.51 7.80
C ALA A 221 2.39 19.56 7.34
N GLY A 222 2.42 19.85 6.04
CA GLY A 222 3.38 20.76 5.41
C GLY A 222 2.74 21.85 4.54
N LEU A 223 3.56 22.63 3.82
CA LEU A 223 3.11 23.72 2.93
C LEU A 223 2.13 23.25 1.83
N LEU A 224 2.17 21.96 1.46
CA LEU A 224 1.27 21.34 0.47
C LEU A 224 0.03 20.68 1.10
N ARG A 225 -0.36 21.06 2.33
CA ARG A 225 -1.52 20.52 3.09
C ARG A 225 -2.85 20.49 2.33
N LEU A 226 -3.04 21.38 1.36
CA LEU A 226 -4.26 21.40 0.52
C LEU A 226 -4.35 20.20 -0.44
N LEU A 227 -3.24 19.49 -0.65
CA LEU A 227 -3.09 18.44 -1.65
C LEU A 227 -2.79 17.05 -1.04
N ILE A 228 -2.27 16.97 0.19
CA ILE A 228 -1.87 15.72 0.86
C ILE A 228 -2.82 15.46 2.03
N LYS A 229 -3.60 14.36 2.00
CA LYS A 229 -4.60 13.99 3.03
C LYS A 229 -4.13 12.90 4.03
N ARG A 230 -2.81 12.67 4.15
CA ARG A 230 -2.21 11.60 4.98
C ARG A 230 -1.74 12.09 6.36
N ASP A 231 -2.17 13.28 6.73
CA ASP A 231 -1.78 14.06 7.91
C ASP A 231 -2.76 13.92 9.09
N THR A 232 -3.70 12.98 9.04
CA THR A 232 -4.63 12.71 10.14
C THR A 232 -4.10 11.68 11.13
N VAL A 233 -4.41 11.87 12.41
CA VAL A 233 -4.18 10.86 13.45
C VAL A 233 -5.25 9.78 13.35
N VAL A 234 -4.83 8.53 13.16
CA VAL A 234 -5.67 7.33 13.22
C VAL A 234 -4.93 6.33 14.10
N GLU A 235 -5.60 5.79 15.11
CA GLU A 235 -4.97 4.88 16.09
C GLU A 235 -4.35 3.66 15.41
N ASP A 236 -5.09 3.02 14.49
CA ASP A 236 -4.61 1.87 13.73
C ASP A 236 -3.33 2.18 12.93
N ARG A 237 -3.18 3.42 12.45
CA ARG A 237 -1.96 3.85 11.74
C ARG A 237 -0.78 4.01 12.69
N ILE A 238 -1.00 4.50 13.92
CA ILE A 238 0.04 4.60 14.94
C ILE A 238 0.53 3.20 15.34
N GLU A 239 -0.37 2.23 15.51
CA GLU A 239 0.02 0.84 15.80
C GLU A 239 0.81 0.21 14.65
N PHE A 240 0.36 0.42 13.41
CA PHE A 240 1.13 0.00 12.23
C PHE A 240 2.52 0.65 12.20
N ASP A 241 2.61 1.95 12.46
CA ASP A 241 3.86 2.70 12.48
C ASP A 241 4.83 2.21 13.58
N LYS A 242 4.33 1.81 14.76
CA LYS A 242 5.15 1.16 15.79
C LYS A 242 5.78 -0.12 15.27
N GLN A 243 5.01 -0.94 14.55
CA GLN A 243 5.51 -2.18 13.96
C GLN A 243 6.55 -1.91 12.86
N VAL A 244 6.29 -0.96 11.95
CA VAL A 244 7.23 -0.59 10.90
C VAL A 244 8.55 -0.05 11.48
N LEU A 245 8.50 0.77 12.53
CA LEU A 245 9.72 1.19 13.24
C LEU A 245 10.46 0.01 13.84
N ARG A 246 9.73 -0.91 14.49
CA ARG A 246 10.33 -2.10 15.06
C ARG A 246 11.06 -2.91 14.00
N ASP A 247 10.42 -3.16 12.86
CA ASP A 247 11.00 -3.92 11.76
C ASP A 247 12.21 -3.18 11.14
N PHE A 248 12.16 -1.85 11.06
CA PHE A 248 13.29 -1.02 10.62
C PHE A 248 14.52 -1.15 11.51
N TYR A 249 14.36 -1.18 12.84
CA TYR A 249 15.46 -1.37 13.78
C TYR A 249 15.94 -2.82 13.84
N LEU A 250 15.02 -3.79 13.86
CA LEU A 250 15.34 -5.22 13.88
C LEU A 250 16.15 -5.66 12.66
N SER A 251 15.78 -5.18 11.46
CA SER A 251 16.53 -5.45 10.22
C SER A 251 17.95 -4.88 10.20
N ARG A 252 18.30 -4.03 11.17
CA ARG A 252 19.63 -3.43 11.36
C ARG A 252 20.31 -3.92 12.63
N GLY A 253 19.83 -5.00 13.23
CA GLY A 253 20.45 -5.68 14.38
C GLY A 253 20.06 -5.15 15.75
N TYR A 254 19.12 -4.20 15.85
CA TYR A 254 18.69 -3.63 17.13
C TYR A 254 17.58 -4.48 17.76
N VAL A 255 17.95 -5.60 18.39
CA VAL A 255 17.00 -6.64 18.85
C VAL A 255 16.15 -6.21 20.04
N ASP A 256 16.66 -5.32 20.89
CA ASP A 256 15.91 -4.77 22.04
C ASP A 256 15.10 -3.52 21.70
N PHE A 257 14.94 -3.19 20.42
CA PHE A 257 14.18 -2.01 20.04
C PHE A 257 12.75 -2.10 20.56
N ARG A 258 12.30 -1.06 21.26
CA ARG A 258 10.91 -0.91 21.68
C ARG A 258 10.46 0.53 21.65
N THR A 259 9.20 0.72 21.30
CA THR A 259 8.50 1.98 21.48
C THR A 259 7.88 2.00 22.87
N THR A 260 8.39 2.84 23.76
CA THR A 260 7.95 2.93 25.17
C THR A 260 6.56 3.56 25.28
N SER A 261 6.33 4.64 24.54
CA SER A 261 5.01 5.28 24.43
C SER A 261 4.93 6.16 23.19
N VAL A 262 3.70 6.42 22.74
CA VAL A 262 3.40 7.43 21.72
C VAL A 262 2.47 8.45 22.36
N ASN A 263 2.94 9.68 22.49
CA ASN A 263 2.16 10.76 23.07
C ASN A 263 1.56 11.58 21.93
N ALA A 264 0.23 11.61 21.82
CA ALA A 264 -0.50 12.46 20.88
C ALA A 264 -1.20 13.58 21.66
N GLU A 265 -0.62 14.78 21.64
CA GLU A 265 -1.16 15.95 22.34
C GLU A 265 -1.94 16.83 21.37
N LEU A 266 -3.21 17.11 21.68
CA LEU A 266 -4.03 18.04 20.92
C LEU A 266 -3.63 19.48 21.25
N ALA A 267 -3.38 20.30 20.22
CA ALA A 267 -3.15 21.73 20.36
C ALA A 267 -4.31 22.41 21.12
N ARG A 268 -4.02 23.50 21.82
CA ARG A 268 -5.04 24.21 22.63
C ARG A 268 -6.21 24.69 21.78
N GLU A 269 -5.91 25.06 20.54
CA GLU A 269 -6.80 25.54 19.51
C GLU A 269 -7.63 24.41 18.87
N ARG A 270 -7.34 23.13 19.20
CA ARG A 270 -7.98 21.91 18.68
C ARG A 270 -7.90 21.75 17.15
N ASP A 271 -6.89 22.34 16.55
CA ASP A 271 -6.64 22.38 15.11
C ASP A 271 -5.48 21.47 14.67
N GLY A 272 -4.69 20.91 15.60
CA GLY A 272 -3.67 19.93 15.26
C GLY A 272 -3.14 19.08 16.42
N TYR A 273 -2.46 17.99 16.08
CA TYR A 273 -1.80 17.07 17.01
C TYR A 273 -0.27 17.19 16.97
N PHE A 274 0.34 17.13 18.15
CA PHE A 274 1.77 16.90 18.34
C PHE A 274 1.97 15.42 18.70
N VAL A 275 2.53 14.64 17.77
CA VAL A 275 2.77 13.20 17.98
C VAL A 275 4.25 12.99 18.26
N THR A 276 4.57 12.43 19.42
CA THR A 276 5.95 12.12 19.82
C THR A 276 6.11 10.64 20.13
N PHE A 277 7.00 9.98 19.38
CA PHE A 277 7.39 8.58 19.61
C PHE A 277 8.56 8.52 20.59
N ASN A 278 8.34 7.96 21.77
CA ASN A 278 9.40 7.68 22.73
C ASN A 278 9.96 6.28 22.45
N VAL A 279 11.18 6.22 21.95
CA VAL A 279 11.84 4.97 21.51
C VAL A 279 13.03 4.64 22.39
N GLN A 280 13.29 3.35 22.56
CA GLN A 280 14.52 2.83 23.15
C GLN A 280 15.18 1.93 22.10
N GLU A 281 16.31 2.40 21.53
CA GLU A 281 16.97 1.71 20.42
C GLU A 281 17.54 0.34 20.80
N GLY A 282 18.09 0.23 22.01
CA GLY A 282 18.85 -0.96 22.41
C GLY A 282 20.25 -1.00 21.78
N GLN A 283 20.94 -2.13 21.93
CA GLN A 283 22.26 -2.35 21.33
C GLN A 283 22.13 -3.07 19.99
N GLN A 284 23.08 -2.82 19.09
CA GLN A 284 23.17 -3.54 17.82
C GLN A 284 23.88 -4.89 18.03
N PHE A 285 23.22 -5.98 17.64
CA PHE A 285 23.74 -7.33 17.67
C PHE A 285 24.28 -7.76 16.31
N ARG A 286 25.32 -8.60 16.34
CA ARG A 286 25.89 -9.28 15.16
C ARG A 286 25.63 -10.78 15.22
N LEU A 287 25.72 -11.46 14.09
CA LEU A 287 25.69 -12.91 14.02
C LEU A 287 26.96 -13.46 14.68
N GLY A 288 26.78 -14.34 15.66
CA GLY A 288 27.85 -15.09 16.31
C GLY A 288 28.10 -16.41 15.59
N GLU A 289 28.02 -17.51 16.33
CA GLU A 289 28.12 -18.86 15.79
C GLU A 289 26.86 -19.19 14.98
N ILE A 290 27.07 -19.74 13.78
CA ILE A 290 25.98 -20.18 12.89
C ILE A 290 26.18 -21.66 12.70
N THR A 291 25.17 -22.44 13.09
CA THR A 291 25.21 -23.90 13.02
C THR A 291 23.92 -24.43 12.40
N THR A 292 24.03 -25.60 11.79
CA THR A 292 22.88 -26.36 11.30
C THR A 292 22.90 -27.73 11.97
N VAL A 293 21.78 -28.15 12.52
CA VAL A 293 21.62 -29.45 13.19
C VAL A 293 20.43 -30.16 12.59
N SER A 294 20.59 -31.45 12.29
CA SER A 294 19.50 -32.29 11.79
C SER A 294 19.02 -33.27 12.86
N GLU A 295 17.72 -33.23 13.15
CA GLU A 295 17.02 -34.23 13.96
C GLU A 295 16.41 -35.34 13.07
N MET A 296 16.64 -35.30 11.75
CA MET A 296 16.10 -36.23 10.76
C MET A 296 17.21 -37.04 10.10
N SER A 297 16.95 -38.32 9.84
CA SER A 297 17.89 -39.18 9.08
C SER A 297 18.03 -38.79 7.61
N ASP A 298 16.98 -38.18 7.05
CA ASP A 298 16.84 -37.96 5.62
C ASP A 298 17.44 -36.61 5.17
N ALA A 299 17.89 -35.79 6.13
CA ALA A 299 18.47 -34.46 5.90
C ALA A 299 19.88 -34.38 6.52
N ASP A 300 20.91 -34.22 5.68
CA ASP A 300 22.30 -34.03 6.13
C ASP A 300 22.57 -32.56 6.44
N ALA A 301 22.93 -32.25 7.69
CA ALA A 301 23.13 -30.89 8.15
C ALA A 301 24.22 -30.14 7.37
N ASP A 302 25.29 -30.82 6.96
CA ASP A 302 26.43 -30.20 6.25
C ASP A 302 26.01 -29.65 4.88
N ASP A 303 25.08 -30.32 4.20
CA ASP A 303 24.56 -29.89 2.91
C ASP A 303 23.72 -28.61 3.02
N PHE A 304 22.94 -28.48 4.10
CA PHE A 304 22.13 -27.28 4.37
C PHE A 304 22.96 -26.13 4.91
N ASP A 305 24.03 -26.41 5.65
CA ASP A 305 24.96 -25.39 6.12
C ASP A 305 25.74 -24.76 4.95
N ALA A 306 26.20 -25.57 4.00
CA ALA A 306 27.01 -25.12 2.86
C ALA A 306 26.32 -24.11 1.92
N ILE A 307 24.98 -24.08 1.89
CA ILE A 307 24.21 -23.14 1.06
C ILE A 307 23.92 -21.79 1.75
N LEU A 308 24.25 -21.68 3.05
CA LEU A 308 24.10 -20.44 3.79
C LEU A 308 25.00 -19.35 3.22
N LYS A 309 24.43 -18.17 3.01
CA LYS A 309 25.18 -16.97 2.56
C LYS A 309 25.56 -16.04 3.71
N ILE A 310 24.91 -16.20 4.85
CA ILE A 310 25.18 -15.44 6.06
C ILE A 310 26.53 -15.87 6.66
N LYS A 311 27.22 -14.93 7.31
CA LYS A 311 28.53 -15.16 7.91
C LYS A 311 28.60 -14.59 9.32
N THR A 312 29.37 -15.25 10.18
CA THR A 312 29.72 -14.72 11.51
C THR A 312 30.31 -13.31 11.40
N GLY A 313 29.88 -12.42 12.28
CA GLY A 313 30.28 -11.01 12.33
C GLY A 313 29.43 -10.06 11.49
N GLN A 314 28.54 -10.56 10.62
CA GLN A 314 27.55 -9.72 9.92
C GLN A 314 26.52 -9.17 10.92
N VAL A 315 25.96 -7.99 10.64
CA VAL A 315 24.86 -7.44 11.46
C VAL A 315 23.65 -8.37 11.39
N TYR A 316 23.05 -8.67 12.55
CA TYR A 316 21.85 -9.53 12.59
C TYR A 316 20.68 -8.85 11.86
N SER A 317 19.97 -9.62 11.04
CA SER A 317 18.72 -9.19 10.44
C SER A 317 17.77 -10.39 10.35
N PRO A 318 16.52 -10.26 10.85
CA PRO A 318 15.52 -11.33 10.70
C PRO A 318 15.30 -11.71 9.23
N VAL A 319 15.42 -10.76 8.31
CA VAL A 319 15.28 -10.99 6.86
C VAL A 319 16.37 -11.92 6.33
N ASP A 320 17.60 -11.80 6.83
CA ASP A 320 18.71 -12.67 6.40
C ASP A 320 18.54 -14.10 6.92
N ILE A 321 17.99 -14.26 8.14
CA ILE A 321 17.64 -15.57 8.70
C ILE A 321 16.52 -16.21 7.89
N GLU A 322 15.47 -15.45 7.60
CA GLU A 322 14.33 -15.93 6.80
C GLU A 322 14.77 -16.33 5.38
N ASN A 323 15.60 -15.51 4.74
CA ASN A 323 16.19 -15.82 3.44
C ASN A 323 17.04 -17.10 3.47
N SER A 324 17.68 -17.38 4.60
CA SER A 324 18.47 -18.60 4.80
C SER A 324 17.57 -19.83 4.92
N ILE A 325 16.49 -19.71 5.69
CA ILE A 325 15.44 -20.74 5.80
C ILE A 325 14.83 -21.04 4.42
N VAL A 326 14.46 -20.02 3.65
CA VAL A 326 13.90 -20.19 2.29
C VAL A 326 14.89 -20.91 1.35
N ARG A 327 16.19 -20.64 1.45
CA ARG A 327 17.22 -21.36 0.67
C ARG A 327 17.29 -22.82 1.08
N MET A 328 17.28 -23.11 2.37
CA MET A 328 17.30 -24.47 2.89
C MET A 328 16.03 -25.25 2.53
N GLU A 329 14.84 -24.68 2.70
CA GLU A 329 13.58 -25.30 2.30
C GLU A 329 13.57 -25.64 0.80
N ARG A 330 14.11 -24.75 -0.04
CA ARG A 330 14.25 -25.02 -1.49
C ARG A 330 15.18 -26.20 -1.78
N LEU A 331 16.29 -26.31 -1.06
CA LEU A 331 17.18 -27.47 -1.17
C LEU A 331 16.47 -28.76 -0.73
N ALA A 332 15.65 -28.69 0.32
CA ALA A 332 14.84 -29.82 0.79
C ALA A 332 13.90 -30.34 -0.30
N VAL A 333 13.17 -29.42 -0.94
CA VAL A 333 12.27 -29.74 -2.06
C VAL A 333 13.05 -30.35 -3.23
N GLN A 334 14.23 -29.80 -3.57
CA GLN A 334 15.09 -30.35 -4.62
C GLN A 334 15.62 -31.76 -4.31
N LYS A 335 15.86 -32.06 -3.03
CA LYS A 335 16.27 -33.38 -2.53
C LYS A 335 15.10 -34.33 -2.31
N GLY A 336 13.85 -33.88 -2.47
CA GLY A 336 12.65 -34.69 -2.23
C GLY A 336 12.40 -35.00 -0.75
N ILE A 337 12.85 -34.11 0.15
CA ILE A 337 12.66 -34.26 1.60
C ILE A 337 11.33 -33.62 1.98
N ASP A 338 10.31 -34.45 2.19
CA ASP A 338 8.98 -34.00 2.58
C ASP A 338 8.87 -33.72 4.09
N PHE A 339 7.92 -32.85 4.45
CA PHE A 339 7.60 -32.50 5.83
C PHE A 339 8.78 -31.95 6.64
N MET A 340 9.80 -31.39 5.99
CA MET A 340 10.90 -30.76 6.69
C MET A 340 10.47 -29.40 7.26
N ARG A 341 10.74 -29.17 8.54
CA ARG A 341 10.56 -27.89 9.21
C ARG A 341 11.92 -27.38 9.66
N ILE A 342 12.18 -26.11 9.38
CA ILE A 342 13.42 -25.44 9.78
C ILE A 342 13.06 -24.44 10.86
N GLU A 343 13.60 -24.65 12.05
CA GLU A 343 13.36 -23.76 13.18
C GLU A 343 14.67 -23.06 13.56
N PRO A 344 14.76 -21.72 13.46
CA PRO A 344 15.92 -20.99 13.94
C PRO A 344 15.86 -20.88 15.47
N ARG A 345 16.81 -21.51 16.17
CA ARG A 345 17.03 -21.32 17.60
C ARG A 345 18.07 -20.24 17.80
N VAL A 346 17.68 -19.15 18.46
CA VAL A 346 18.54 -17.99 18.70
C VAL A 346 19.04 -18.01 20.13
N THR A 347 20.36 -18.14 20.29
CA THR A 347 21.02 -18.02 21.60
C THR A 347 21.69 -16.66 21.72
N ARG A 348 21.39 -15.95 22.81
CA ARG A 348 21.84 -14.57 23.00
C ARG A 348 23.10 -14.48 23.86
N ASN A 349 24.12 -13.79 23.35
CA ASN A 349 25.33 -13.44 24.08
C ASN A 349 25.40 -11.95 24.36
N GLU A 350 24.98 -11.54 25.56
CA GLU A 350 24.89 -10.11 25.92
C GLU A 350 26.25 -9.43 26.10
N ARG A 351 27.30 -10.17 26.47
CA ARG A 351 28.64 -9.62 26.67
C ARG A 351 29.33 -9.23 25.36
N ASP A 352 29.18 -10.11 24.37
CA ASP A 352 29.85 -9.96 23.07
C ASP A 352 28.95 -9.27 22.04
N LEU A 353 27.69 -8.97 22.41
CA LEU A 353 26.65 -8.42 21.54
C LEU A 353 26.47 -9.26 20.27
N THR A 354 26.48 -10.58 20.44
CA THR A 354 26.27 -11.55 19.36
C THR A 354 25.02 -12.41 19.59
N LEU A 355 24.46 -12.89 18.49
CA LEU A 355 23.36 -13.85 18.47
C LEU A 355 23.84 -15.07 17.69
N ASP A 356 23.92 -16.20 18.40
CA ASP A 356 24.22 -17.48 17.78
C ASP A 356 22.92 -18.05 17.21
N ILE A 357 22.97 -18.53 15.98
CA ILE A 357 21.80 -19.03 15.25
C ILE A 357 22.04 -20.52 14.94
N GLU A 358 21.22 -21.37 15.55
CA GLU A 358 21.19 -22.80 15.27
C GLU A 358 19.94 -23.11 14.42
N PHE A 359 20.14 -23.52 13.17
CA PHE A 359 19.06 -23.99 12.30
C PHE A 359 18.78 -25.46 12.57
N VAL A 360 17.62 -25.75 13.17
CA VAL A 360 17.23 -27.13 13.47
C VAL A 360 16.30 -27.65 12.40
N LEU A 361 16.75 -28.71 11.70
CA LEU A 361 15.98 -29.45 10.71
C LEU A 361 15.20 -30.55 11.42
N SER A 362 13.88 -30.41 11.51
CA SER A 362 13.00 -31.36 12.20
C SER A 362 11.85 -31.84 11.32
N LYS A 363 11.26 -32.99 11.67
CA LYS A 363 10.15 -33.58 10.91
C LYS A 363 8.82 -33.00 11.40
N GLY A 364 8.15 -32.27 10.52
CA GLY A 364 6.80 -31.76 10.71
C GLY A 364 5.73 -32.86 10.70
N PRO A 365 4.49 -32.53 11.07
CA PRO A 365 3.38 -33.47 11.03
C PRO A 365 3.11 -33.92 9.59
N ARG A 366 2.89 -35.22 9.40
CA ARG A 366 2.62 -35.84 8.10
C ARG A 366 1.17 -35.58 7.69
N VAL A 367 0.90 -34.38 7.18
CA VAL A 367 -0.43 -33.94 6.77
C VAL A 367 -0.45 -33.71 5.26
N PHE A 368 -1.48 -34.18 4.57
CA PHE A 368 -1.63 -34.01 3.13
C PHE A 368 -2.77 -33.05 2.81
N VAL A 369 -2.66 -32.34 1.68
CA VAL A 369 -3.76 -31.52 1.17
C VAL A 369 -4.82 -32.44 0.59
N GLU A 370 -6.02 -32.43 1.14
CA GLU A 370 -7.15 -33.24 0.66
C GLU A 370 -7.83 -32.60 -0.54
N ARG A 371 -8.14 -31.30 -0.44
CA ARG A 371 -8.79 -30.52 -1.48
C ARG A 371 -8.49 -29.03 -1.31
N ILE A 372 -8.52 -28.29 -2.43
CA ILE A 372 -8.46 -26.82 -2.42
C ILE A 372 -9.83 -26.29 -2.85
N ASP A 373 -10.55 -25.70 -1.90
CA ASP A 373 -11.87 -25.10 -2.07
C ASP A 373 -11.73 -23.60 -2.34
N ILE A 374 -12.21 -23.12 -3.48
CA ILE A 374 -12.13 -21.71 -3.88
C ILE A 374 -13.54 -21.13 -3.89
N GLU A 375 -13.75 -20.05 -3.14
CA GLU A 375 -15.05 -19.39 -2.98
C GLU A 375 -14.94 -17.88 -3.21
N GLY A 376 -16.02 -17.28 -3.73
CA GLY A 376 -16.11 -15.84 -3.98
C GLY A 376 -15.64 -15.36 -5.36
N ASN A 377 -15.14 -16.26 -6.21
CA ASN A 377 -14.78 -16.00 -7.60
C ASN A 377 -15.99 -16.13 -8.56
N ALA A 378 -16.97 -15.22 -8.43
CA ALA A 378 -18.19 -15.28 -9.22
C ALA A 378 -17.97 -15.04 -10.73
N THR A 379 -17.03 -14.16 -11.08
CA THR A 379 -16.72 -13.79 -12.47
C THR A 379 -15.45 -14.48 -12.97
N THR A 380 -14.45 -14.59 -12.10
CA THR A 380 -13.12 -15.14 -12.38
C THR A 380 -13.18 -16.66 -12.36
N LEU A 381 -12.67 -17.29 -13.43
CA LEU A 381 -12.62 -18.74 -13.52
C LEU A 381 -11.77 -19.32 -12.39
N ASP A 382 -12.26 -20.40 -11.77
CA ASP A 382 -11.56 -21.14 -10.70
C ASP A 382 -10.11 -21.47 -11.07
N GLN A 383 -9.87 -21.91 -12.32
CA GLN A 383 -8.54 -22.23 -12.82
C GLN A 383 -7.52 -21.09 -12.71
N VAL A 384 -7.96 -19.83 -12.73
CA VAL A 384 -7.07 -18.65 -12.63
C VAL A 384 -6.51 -18.51 -11.23
N VAL A 385 -7.31 -18.83 -10.22
CA VAL A 385 -6.92 -18.86 -8.80
C VAL A 385 -6.17 -20.16 -8.52
N ARG A 386 -6.70 -21.31 -8.96
CA ARG A 386 -6.12 -22.63 -8.72
C ARG A 386 -4.70 -22.76 -9.27
N ARG A 387 -4.40 -22.22 -10.45
CA ARG A 387 -3.04 -22.25 -11.02
C ARG A 387 -2.00 -21.44 -10.23
N GLN A 388 -2.42 -20.60 -9.28
CA GLN A 388 -1.48 -19.91 -8.39
C GLN A 388 -0.96 -20.82 -7.27
N PHE A 389 -1.56 -21.99 -7.06
CA PHE A 389 -1.09 -22.98 -6.10
C PHE A 389 -0.02 -23.86 -6.76
N ARG A 390 1.15 -23.99 -6.13
CA ARG A 390 2.19 -24.93 -6.57
C ARG A 390 1.96 -26.34 -6.04
N ILE A 391 1.27 -26.43 -4.90
CA ILE A 391 0.79 -27.67 -4.33
C ILE A 391 -0.53 -28.08 -4.98
N VAL A 392 -0.70 -29.36 -5.20
CA VAL A 392 -1.94 -29.96 -5.68
C VAL A 392 -2.56 -30.85 -4.60
N GLU A 393 -3.79 -31.28 -4.84
CA GLU A 393 -4.51 -32.20 -3.98
C GLU A 393 -3.75 -33.54 -3.93
N GLY A 394 -3.42 -33.99 -2.72
CA GLY A 394 -2.55 -35.14 -2.45
C GLY A 394 -1.12 -34.80 -2.06
N ASP A 395 -0.67 -33.56 -2.24
CA ASP A 395 0.70 -33.16 -1.86
C ASP A 395 0.87 -32.99 -0.34
N PRO A 396 2.12 -33.12 0.17
CA PRO A 396 2.47 -32.73 1.52
C PRO A 396 2.05 -31.29 1.85
N PHE A 397 1.37 -31.11 2.98
CA PHE A 397 0.97 -29.80 3.44
C PHE A 397 2.18 -28.98 3.87
N ASN A 398 2.40 -27.85 3.19
CA ASN A 398 3.41 -26.87 3.54
C ASN A 398 2.74 -25.53 3.93
N PRO A 399 2.70 -25.15 5.22
CA PRO A 399 2.08 -23.91 5.68
C PRO A 399 2.66 -22.64 5.06
N ARG A 400 3.94 -22.66 4.66
CA ARG A 400 4.58 -21.52 4.00
C ARG A 400 4.09 -21.41 2.56
N GLU A 401 4.07 -22.52 1.82
CA GLU A 401 3.62 -22.52 0.43
C GLU A 401 2.14 -22.10 0.29
N ILE A 402 1.32 -22.36 1.32
CA ILE A 402 -0.05 -21.84 1.41
C ILE A 402 -0.08 -20.31 1.50
N ARG A 403 0.75 -19.73 2.37
CA ARG A 403 0.88 -18.28 2.52
C ARG A 403 1.41 -17.63 1.24
N GLU A 404 2.43 -18.22 0.63
CA GLU A 404 2.98 -17.81 -0.67
C GLU A 404 1.93 -17.89 -1.79
N SER A 405 1.09 -18.93 -1.79
CA SER A 405 -0.03 -19.05 -2.73
C SER A 405 -1.05 -17.92 -2.54
N ALA A 406 -1.41 -17.60 -1.30
CA ALA A 406 -2.28 -16.47 -0.98
C ALA A 406 -1.69 -15.16 -1.50
N GLU A 407 -0.40 -14.93 -1.31
CA GLU A 407 0.30 -13.75 -1.83
C GLU A 407 0.30 -13.71 -3.36
N ARG A 408 0.51 -14.84 -4.05
CA ARG A 408 0.41 -14.91 -5.50
C ARG A 408 -1.01 -14.58 -5.99
N VAL A 409 -2.05 -15.08 -5.32
CA VAL A 409 -3.45 -14.74 -5.62
C VAL A 409 -3.71 -13.24 -5.41
N ARG A 410 -3.23 -12.63 -4.31
CA ARG A 410 -3.33 -11.18 -4.09
C ARG A 410 -2.58 -10.38 -5.15
N SER A 411 -1.40 -10.87 -5.56
CA SER A 411 -0.54 -10.22 -6.56
C SER A 411 -1.15 -10.17 -7.96
N LEU A 412 -2.16 -11.02 -8.26
CA LEU A 412 -2.94 -10.92 -9.50
C LEU A 412 -3.67 -9.58 -9.62
N GLY A 413 -4.03 -8.97 -8.48
CA GLY A 413 -4.78 -7.72 -8.46
C GLY A 413 -6.24 -7.84 -8.90
N TYR A 414 -6.79 -9.06 -8.97
CA TYR A 414 -8.20 -9.32 -9.31
C TYR A 414 -9.15 -9.26 -8.11
N PHE A 415 -8.57 -9.37 -6.91
CA PHE A 415 -9.31 -9.46 -5.66
C PHE A 415 -8.95 -8.28 -4.74
N ALA A 416 -9.91 -7.78 -3.98
CA ALA A 416 -9.68 -6.84 -2.88
C ALA A 416 -9.00 -7.55 -1.70
N ASN A 417 -9.52 -8.73 -1.35
CA ASN A 417 -9.02 -9.60 -0.29
C ASN A 417 -8.86 -11.03 -0.83
N ALA A 418 -7.84 -11.74 -0.34
CA ALA A 418 -7.68 -13.16 -0.58
C ALA A 418 -7.14 -13.81 0.71
N ASP A 419 -8.01 -14.60 1.34
CA ASP A 419 -7.73 -15.31 2.58
C ASP A 419 -7.65 -16.80 2.29
N VAL A 420 -6.52 -17.39 2.64
CA VAL A 420 -6.29 -18.83 2.48
C VAL A 420 -6.09 -19.44 3.85
N ASN A 421 -7.04 -20.28 4.24
CA ASN A 421 -7.07 -20.94 5.53
C ASN A 421 -7.00 -22.45 5.36
N ALA A 422 -6.39 -23.13 6.32
CA ALA A 422 -6.36 -24.58 6.41
C ALA A 422 -7.30 -25.03 7.52
N ARG A 423 -8.21 -25.96 7.20
CA ARG A 423 -9.06 -26.64 8.18
C ARG A 423 -8.81 -28.15 8.16
N GLU A 424 -9.13 -28.80 9.27
CA GLU A 424 -9.05 -30.26 9.38
C GLU A 424 -9.93 -30.92 8.31
N GLY A 425 -9.37 -31.91 7.62
CA GLY A 425 -10.04 -32.65 6.57
C GLY A 425 -10.89 -33.81 7.10
N SER A 426 -11.11 -34.80 6.25
CA SER A 426 -11.85 -36.02 6.60
C SER A 426 -11.13 -36.90 7.63
N SER A 427 -9.83 -36.70 7.84
CA SER A 427 -9.01 -37.39 8.83
C SER A 427 -7.89 -36.49 9.38
N PRO A 428 -7.30 -36.80 10.56
CA PRO A 428 -6.29 -35.94 11.20
C PRO A 428 -4.98 -35.76 10.42
N ASP A 429 -4.73 -36.62 9.43
CA ASP A 429 -3.60 -36.56 8.49
C ASP A 429 -3.93 -35.81 7.19
N LYS A 430 -5.09 -35.14 7.15
CA LYS A 430 -5.57 -34.40 5.98
C LYS A 430 -6.03 -32.99 6.35
N VAL A 431 -5.80 -32.07 5.42
CA VAL A 431 -6.23 -30.68 5.53
C VAL A 431 -6.95 -30.24 4.26
N VAL A 432 -8.05 -29.53 4.42
CA VAL A 432 -8.73 -28.80 3.33
C VAL A 432 -8.26 -27.37 3.35
N VAL A 433 -7.87 -26.84 2.18
CA VAL A 433 -7.43 -25.47 2.00
C VAL A 433 -8.60 -24.67 1.46
N ASP A 434 -9.19 -23.80 2.28
CA ASP A 434 -10.27 -22.91 1.88
C ASP A 434 -9.68 -21.56 1.45
N VAL A 435 -10.04 -21.13 0.23
CA VAL A 435 -9.55 -19.92 -0.43
C VAL A 435 -10.74 -18.99 -0.66
N ASN A 436 -10.91 -18.02 0.23
CA ASN A 436 -11.97 -17.03 0.16
C ASN A 436 -11.44 -15.77 -0.53
N VAL A 437 -12.02 -15.43 -1.69
CA VAL A 437 -11.62 -14.25 -2.45
C VAL A 437 -12.77 -13.27 -2.61
N GLU A 438 -12.46 -11.98 -2.57
CA GLU A 438 -13.42 -10.91 -2.82
C GLU A 438 -13.08 -10.21 -4.13
N GLU A 439 -13.86 -10.43 -5.19
CA GLU A 439 -13.60 -9.82 -6.50
C GLU A 439 -13.72 -8.30 -6.47
N LYS A 440 -12.84 -7.62 -7.24
CA LYS A 440 -12.92 -6.19 -7.50
C LYS A 440 -12.88 -5.90 -8.99
N THR A 441 -13.20 -4.67 -9.38
CA THR A 441 -13.07 -4.22 -10.76
C THR A 441 -11.62 -4.31 -11.24
N THR A 442 -11.39 -5.01 -12.35
CA THR A 442 -10.07 -5.24 -12.96
C THR A 442 -9.79 -4.37 -14.18
N GLY A 443 -10.85 -3.74 -14.71
CA GLY A 443 -10.79 -2.78 -15.80
C GLY A 443 -10.50 -1.37 -15.29
N SER A 444 -9.65 -0.65 -16.01
CA SER A 444 -9.32 0.75 -15.77
C SER A 444 -9.32 1.53 -17.07
N LEU A 445 -9.97 2.69 -17.07
CA LEU A 445 -9.86 3.70 -18.12
C LEU A 445 -9.10 4.88 -17.51
N SER A 446 -7.92 5.18 -18.05
CA SER A 446 -7.05 6.24 -17.56
C SER A 446 -6.93 7.35 -18.59
N PHE A 447 -6.98 8.57 -18.11
CA PHE A 447 -6.75 9.78 -18.88
C PHE A 447 -5.55 10.48 -18.30
N GLY A 448 -4.55 10.74 -19.12
CA GLY A 448 -3.29 11.32 -18.71
C GLY A 448 -2.90 12.49 -19.59
N GLY A 449 -2.18 13.43 -18.98
CA GLY A 449 -1.41 14.44 -19.70
C GLY A 449 0.07 14.15 -19.54
N THR A 450 0.82 14.25 -20.62
CA THR A 450 2.29 14.18 -20.59
C THR A 450 2.84 15.54 -20.98
N TYR A 451 3.93 15.95 -20.36
CA TYR A 451 4.71 17.06 -20.86
C TYR A 451 6.18 16.66 -20.85
N SER A 452 6.85 16.90 -21.97
CA SER A 452 8.30 16.83 -22.01
C SER A 452 8.85 18.03 -22.76
N THR A 453 10.09 18.42 -22.45
CA THR A 453 10.77 19.48 -23.21
C THR A 453 10.81 19.16 -24.70
N ASN A 454 10.89 17.86 -25.04
CA ASN A 454 11.05 17.39 -26.41
C ASN A 454 9.71 17.07 -27.10
N GLY A 455 8.78 16.43 -26.40
CA GLY A 455 7.46 16.07 -26.98
C GLY A 455 6.40 17.14 -26.82
N GLY A 456 6.66 18.25 -26.12
CA GLY A 456 5.62 19.24 -25.81
C GLY A 456 4.51 18.69 -24.93
N LEU A 457 3.31 19.26 -25.03
CA LEU A 457 2.12 18.76 -24.35
C LEU A 457 1.54 17.57 -25.11
N GLY A 458 1.24 16.49 -24.40
CA GLY A 458 0.59 15.32 -24.94
C GLY A 458 -0.59 14.86 -24.11
N LEU A 459 -1.50 14.16 -24.77
CA LEU A 459 -2.66 13.51 -24.17
C LEU A 459 -2.53 12.01 -24.34
N VAL A 460 -2.85 11.26 -23.28
CA VAL A 460 -2.85 9.80 -23.28
C VAL A 460 -4.20 9.32 -22.77
N VAL A 461 -4.83 8.44 -23.54
CA VAL A 461 -6.03 7.72 -23.15
C VAL A 461 -5.69 6.23 -23.21
N SER A 462 -5.75 5.55 -22.08
CA SER A 462 -5.46 4.11 -22.01
C SER A 462 -6.61 3.35 -21.38
N PHE A 463 -7.11 2.34 -22.08
CA PHE A 463 -8.01 1.34 -21.53
C PHE A 463 -7.21 0.06 -21.26
N LYS A 464 -7.38 -0.49 -20.06
CA LYS A 464 -6.73 -1.73 -19.65
C LYS A 464 -7.73 -2.62 -18.91
N GLU A 465 -7.86 -3.86 -19.33
CA GLU A 465 -8.59 -4.90 -18.62
C GLU A 465 -7.61 -6.03 -18.28
N SER A 466 -7.43 -6.31 -16.98
CA SER A 466 -6.42 -7.28 -16.52
C SER A 466 -6.96 -8.70 -16.33
N ASN A 467 -8.29 -8.88 -16.33
CA ASN A 467 -8.99 -10.15 -16.17
C ASN A 467 -10.16 -10.26 -17.18
N PHE A 468 -9.85 -10.12 -18.47
CA PHE A 468 -10.84 -10.10 -19.54
C PHE A 468 -11.72 -11.36 -19.50
N LEU A 469 -13.04 -11.16 -19.39
CA LEU A 469 -14.05 -12.22 -19.25
C LEU A 469 -13.78 -13.23 -18.11
N GLY A 470 -13.06 -12.82 -17.07
CA GLY A 470 -12.72 -13.69 -15.93
C GLY A 470 -11.64 -14.74 -16.23
N ARG A 471 -10.93 -14.64 -17.36
CA ARG A 471 -9.97 -15.66 -17.82
C ARG A 471 -8.52 -15.40 -17.38
N GLY A 472 -8.26 -14.30 -16.67
CA GLY A 472 -6.91 -13.81 -16.36
C GLY A 472 -6.17 -13.26 -17.58
N GLN A 473 -6.90 -13.01 -18.68
CA GLN A 473 -6.37 -12.43 -19.92
C GLN A 473 -6.25 -10.91 -19.78
N GLN A 474 -5.19 -10.35 -20.36
CA GLN A 474 -4.92 -8.92 -20.35
C GLN A 474 -5.26 -8.34 -21.72
N LEU A 475 -6.03 -7.27 -21.74
CA LEU A 475 -6.38 -6.50 -22.93
C LEU A 475 -6.02 -5.04 -22.69
N GLY A 476 -5.30 -4.42 -23.62
CA GLY A 476 -4.88 -3.03 -23.52
C GLY A 476 -5.06 -2.30 -24.84
N PHE A 477 -5.61 -1.09 -24.77
CA PHE A 477 -5.66 -0.15 -25.87
C PHE A 477 -5.14 1.19 -25.37
N THR A 478 -4.19 1.80 -26.07
CA THR A 478 -3.66 3.12 -25.72
C THR A 478 -3.63 4.00 -26.96
N VAL A 479 -4.14 5.22 -26.79
CA VAL A 479 -4.00 6.32 -27.73
C VAL A 479 -3.17 7.37 -27.02
N ALA A 480 -2.03 7.72 -27.58
CA ALA A 480 -1.22 8.83 -27.13
C ALA A 480 -1.01 9.79 -28.31
N GLY A 481 -0.93 11.08 -28.03
CA GLY A 481 -0.60 12.06 -29.05
C GLY A 481 0.01 13.29 -28.42
N THR A 482 0.97 13.87 -29.12
CA THR A 482 1.60 15.16 -28.83
C THR A 482 1.33 16.10 -30.01
N ASP A 483 1.90 17.31 -29.97
CA ASP A 483 1.85 18.22 -31.11
C ASP A 483 2.61 17.67 -32.34
N ALA A 484 3.55 16.72 -32.15
CA ALA A 484 4.42 16.20 -33.20
C ALA A 484 4.24 14.69 -33.48
N ASP A 485 3.57 13.94 -32.60
CA ASP A 485 3.48 12.48 -32.71
C ASP A 485 2.07 11.98 -32.39
N THR A 486 1.67 10.87 -33.01
CA THR A 486 0.46 10.14 -32.64
C THR A 486 0.73 8.65 -32.60
N ASP A 487 0.33 8.02 -31.50
CA ASP A 487 0.53 6.59 -31.24
C ASP A 487 -0.79 5.90 -30.92
N TYR A 488 -1.09 4.84 -31.66
CA TYR A 488 -2.13 3.88 -31.35
C TYR A 488 -1.48 2.55 -31.03
N SER A 489 -1.83 1.95 -29.90
CA SER A 489 -1.34 0.62 -29.55
C SER A 489 -2.43 -0.28 -28.99
N PHE A 490 -2.35 -1.54 -29.39
CA PHE A 490 -3.17 -2.64 -28.93
C PHE A 490 -2.26 -3.72 -28.35
N SER A 491 -2.68 -4.31 -27.23
CA SER A 491 -2.01 -5.45 -26.64
C SER A 491 -3.01 -6.46 -26.09
N PHE A 492 -2.70 -7.73 -26.31
CA PHE A 492 -3.40 -8.86 -25.71
C PHE A 492 -2.36 -9.81 -25.12
N ALA A 493 -2.61 -10.33 -23.92
CA ALA A 493 -1.78 -11.36 -23.33
C ALA A 493 -2.62 -12.43 -22.61
N GLU A 494 -2.30 -13.69 -22.87
CA GLU A 494 -2.77 -14.86 -22.13
C GLU A 494 -1.61 -15.39 -21.29
N PRO A 495 -1.59 -15.16 -19.96
CA PRO A 495 -0.47 -15.56 -19.11
C PRO A 495 -0.27 -17.07 -18.97
N ALA A 496 -1.32 -17.89 -19.15
CA ALA A 496 -1.22 -19.34 -19.02
C ALA A 496 -1.76 -20.08 -20.25
N PHE A 497 -1.16 -19.79 -21.40
CA PHE A 497 -1.51 -20.39 -22.68
C PHE A 497 -1.41 -21.92 -22.61
N LEU A 498 -2.44 -22.60 -23.12
CA LEU A 498 -2.59 -24.07 -23.06
C LEU A 498 -2.55 -24.66 -21.63
N GLY A 499 -2.86 -23.86 -20.60
CA GLY A 499 -2.86 -24.30 -19.20
C GLY A 499 -1.47 -24.53 -18.62
N ARG A 500 -0.42 -23.92 -19.20
CA ARG A 500 0.98 -24.02 -18.76
C ARG A 500 1.50 -22.68 -18.29
N ASP A 501 2.64 -22.65 -17.61
CA ASP A 501 3.39 -21.42 -17.32
C ASP A 501 4.08 -20.91 -18.60
N LEU A 502 3.24 -20.52 -19.55
CA LEU A 502 3.58 -20.12 -20.91
C LEU A 502 2.69 -18.92 -21.25
N ARG A 503 3.27 -17.74 -21.33
CA ARG A 503 2.56 -16.54 -21.73
C ARG A 503 2.51 -16.45 -23.25
N PHE A 504 1.33 -16.24 -23.82
CA PHE A 504 1.16 -15.84 -25.21
C PHE A 504 0.85 -14.36 -25.29
N ASP A 505 1.47 -13.65 -26.23
CA ASP A 505 1.25 -12.21 -26.43
C ASP A 505 1.03 -11.87 -27.91
N ILE A 506 0.16 -10.87 -28.12
CA ILE A 506 -0.05 -10.19 -29.40
C ILE A 506 0.00 -8.69 -29.09
N SER A 507 0.74 -7.94 -29.89
CA SER A 507 0.72 -6.49 -29.87
C SER A 507 0.70 -5.94 -31.28
N ALA A 508 -0.04 -4.86 -31.48
CA ALA A 508 -0.04 -4.10 -32.72
C ALA A 508 0.03 -2.62 -32.39
N GLY A 509 0.66 -1.83 -33.24
CA GLY A 509 0.72 -0.39 -33.07
C GLY A 509 0.86 0.34 -34.39
N LEU A 510 0.44 1.59 -34.38
CA LEU A 510 0.64 2.55 -35.46
C LEU A 510 1.16 3.84 -34.82
N SER A 511 2.31 4.31 -35.26
CA SER A 511 2.88 5.58 -34.82
C SER A 511 3.15 6.46 -36.04
N SER A 512 2.80 7.74 -35.97
CA SER A 512 3.09 8.72 -37.00
C SER A 512 3.74 9.96 -36.40
N THR A 513 4.70 10.54 -37.10
CA THR A 513 5.40 11.77 -36.71
C THR A 513 5.11 12.90 -37.70
N ASP A 514 5.07 14.14 -37.22
CA ASP A 514 4.96 15.39 -37.98
C ASP A 514 6.16 16.28 -37.61
N ASN A 515 7.18 16.29 -38.47
CA ASN A 515 8.40 17.11 -38.37
C ASN A 515 9.06 17.06 -36.97
N GLN A 516 9.13 15.86 -36.37
CA GLN A 516 9.59 15.64 -35.01
C GLN A 516 11.13 15.70 -34.95
N TYR A 517 11.69 16.91 -34.85
CA TYR A 517 13.15 17.18 -34.84
C TYR A 517 13.90 16.85 -36.14
N ALA A 518 13.20 16.44 -37.19
CA ALA A 518 13.77 16.13 -38.48
C ALA A 518 12.87 16.63 -39.61
N LEU A 519 13.46 16.98 -40.76
CA LEU A 519 12.75 17.51 -41.94
C LEU A 519 11.95 16.44 -42.72
N TYR A 520 11.55 15.35 -42.06
CA TYR A 520 10.81 14.24 -42.62
C TYR A 520 9.78 13.71 -41.62
N ASP A 521 8.74 13.09 -42.14
CA ASP A 521 7.68 12.43 -41.40
C ASP A 521 7.81 10.92 -41.55
N THR A 522 7.31 10.19 -40.56
CA THR A 522 7.34 8.73 -40.57
C THR A 522 5.97 8.17 -40.23
N GLU A 523 5.62 7.06 -40.86
CA GLU A 523 4.47 6.24 -40.48
C GLU A 523 4.96 4.81 -40.24
N ILE A 524 4.84 4.34 -39.00
CA ILE A 524 5.35 3.04 -38.58
C ILE A 524 4.21 2.18 -38.07
N GLY A 525 3.88 1.14 -38.82
CA GLY A 525 3.00 0.06 -38.38
C GLY A 525 3.83 -1.05 -37.76
N SER A 526 3.44 -1.57 -36.60
CA SER A 526 4.10 -2.69 -35.95
C SER A 526 3.11 -3.78 -35.55
N PHE A 527 3.53 -5.03 -35.71
CA PHE A 527 2.81 -6.20 -35.25
C PHE A 527 3.84 -7.17 -34.65
N GLN A 528 3.55 -7.68 -33.47
CA GLN A 528 4.33 -8.73 -32.85
C GLN A 528 3.42 -9.79 -32.25
N THR A 529 3.86 -11.04 -32.29
CA THR A 529 3.25 -12.11 -31.50
C THR A 529 4.32 -13.06 -31.01
N GLY A 530 4.16 -13.58 -29.81
CA GLY A 530 5.18 -14.41 -29.21
C GLY A 530 4.70 -15.26 -28.07
N ILE A 531 5.62 -16.10 -27.63
CA ILE A 531 5.50 -16.89 -26.41
C ILE A 531 6.64 -16.54 -25.46
N THR A 532 6.32 -16.44 -24.18
CA THR A 532 7.30 -16.19 -23.11
C THR A 532 7.17 -17.28 -22.06
N PHE A 533 8.27 -17.90 -21.69
CA PHE A 533 8.31 -18.92 -20.64
C PHE A 533 9.49 -18.68 -19.69
N PRO A 534 9.34 -19.01 -18.39
CA PRO A 534 10.44 -18.94 -17.45
C PRO A 534 11.48 -20.03 -17.79
N VAL A 535 12.76 -19.67 -17.73
CA VAL A 535 13.89 -20.60 -17.84
C VAL A 535 14.62 -20.78 -16.50
N SER A 536 14.33 -19.90 -15.54
CA SER A 536 14.72 -20.00 -14.13
C SER A 536 13.76 -19.15 -13.28
N GLU A 537 13.89 -19.14 -11.96
CA GLU A 537 13.02 -18.34 -11.09
C GLU A 537 13.05 -16.82 -11.37
N MET A 538 14.21 -16.33 -11.85
CA MET A 538 14.46 -14.92 -12.13
C MET A 538 14.64 -14.64 -13.62
N GLY A 539 14.64 -15.67 -14.47
CA GLY A 539 14.94 -15.57 -15.89
C GLY A 539 13.80 -16.06 -16.78
N SER A 540 13.47 -15.31 -17.81
CA SER A 540 12.48 -15.70 -18.83
C SER A 540 13.04 -15.55 -20.24
N LEU A 541 12.57 -16.40 -21.15
CA LEU A 541 12.88 -16.33 -22.57
C LEU A 541 11.59 -16.04 -23.35
N ARG A 542 11.60 -14.99 -24.15
CA ARG A 542 10.55 -14.69 -25.14
C ARG A 542 11.04 -15.09 -26.51
N MET A 543 10.22 -15.83 -27.25
CA MET A 543 10.40 -16.05 -28.69
C MET A 543 9.23 -15.38 -29.40
N HIS A 544 9.50 -14.57 -30.42
CA HIS A 544 8.47 -13.79 -31.08
C HIS A 544 8.70 -13.68 -32.58
N TYR A 545 7.61 -13.51 -33.29
CA TYR A 545 7.58 -13.02 -34.65
C TYR A 545 7.29 -11.51 -34.62
N PHE A 546 7.92 -10.76 -35.51
CA PHE A 546 7.64 -9.34 -35.70
C PHE A 546 7.41 -9.04 -37.18
N ALA A 547 6.57 -8.05 -37.44
CA ALA A 547 6.41 -7.39 -38.72
C ALA A 547 6.30 -5.88 -38.46
N LYS A 548 7.08 -5.08 -39.17
CA LYS A 548 7.13 -3.63 -39.04
C LYS A 548 7.11 -3.02 -40.43
N SER A 549 6.08 -2.24 -40.72
CA SER A 549 5.98 -1.40 -41.90
C SER A 549 6.52 -0.02 -41.57
N THR A 550 7.36 0.55 -42.42
CA THR A 550 7.90 1.89 -42.28
C THR A 550 7.75 2.65 -43.58
N ASP A 551 7.09 3.79 -43.52
CA ASP A 551 7.07 4.78 -44.59
C ASP A 551 7.71 6.08 -44.11
N MET A 552 8.32 6.81 -45.05
CA MET A 552 9.01 8.07 -44.78
C MET A 552 8.67 9.05 -45.89
N SER A 553 8.22 10.24 -45.51
CA SER A 553 7.86 11.31 -46.44
C SER A 553 8.54 12.62 -46.04
N TYR A 554 8.68 13.55 -46.99
CA TYR A 554 9.31 14.84 -46.75
C TYR A 554 8.70 15.91 -47.64
N ASP A 555 8.79 17.18 -47.22
CA ASP A 555 8.44 18.32 -48.07
C ASP A 555 9.54 18.52 -49.13
N ALA A 556 9.21 18.41 -50.41
CA ALA A 556 10.14 18.60 -51.52
C ALA A 556 10.79 19.99 -51.57
N THR A 557 10.25 20.97 -50.86
CA THR A 557 10.83 22.32 -50.72
C THR A 557 11.81 22.45 -49.54
N SER A 558 11.87 21.44 -48.66
CA SER A 558 12.80 21.40 -47.54
C SER A 558 14.25 21.17 -47.99
N ASN A 559 15.21 21.64 -47.18
CA ASN A 559 16.64 21.43 -47.44
C ASN A 559 17.14 20.10 -46.87
N LEU A 560 16.38 19.01 -47.10
CA LEU A 560 16.74 17.67 -46.66
C LEU A 560 18.00 17.19 -47.39
N GLY A 561 18.92 16.55 -46.69
CA GLY A 561 20.16 15.97 -47.19
C GLY A 561 19.91 14.88 -48.23
N SER A 562 20.94 14.59 -49.03
CA SER A 562 20.83 13.61 -50.12
C SER A 562 20.62 12.19 -49.61
N ILE A 563 21.15 11.85 -48.43
CA ILE A 563 21.02 10.51 -47.84
C ILE A 563 19.56 10.26 -47.43
N LEU A 564 18.98 11.16 -46.63
CA LEU A 564 17.60 11.01 -46.17
C LEU A 564 16.57 11.12 -47.31
N ARG A 565 16.82 11.96 -48.33
CA ARG A 565 16.00 11.96 -49.56
C ARG A 565 16.04 10.62 -50.27
N ALA A 566 17.22 10.05 -50.46
CA ALA A 566 17.36 8.74 -51.10
C ALA A 566 16.69 7.61 -50.29
N GLU A 567 16.64 7.73 -48.96
CA GLU A 567 15.91 6.80 -48.10
C GLU A 567 14.39 6.98 -48.17
N ALA A 568 13.89 8.22 -48.26
CA ALA A 568 12.47 8.51 -48.41
C ALA A 568 11.96 8.08 -49.80
N ASP A 569 12.75 8.31 -50.86
CA ASP A 569 12.41 7.95 -52.24
C ASP A 569 12.30 6.42 -52.46
N GLN A 570 12.75 5.59 -51.52
CA GLN A 570 12.50 4.13 -51.51
C GLN A 570 11.04 3.77 -51.23
N GLY A 571 10.26 4.68 -50.63
CA GLY A 571 8.88 4.47 -50.22
C GLY A 571 8.73 3.53 -49.02
N GLY A 572 7.53 2.96 -48.89
CA GLY A 572 7.17 2.05 -47.80
C GLY A 572 7.91 0.72 -47.87
N LEU A 573 8.54 0.32 -46.77
CA LEU A 573 9.22 -0.97 -46.62
C LEU A 573 8.60 -1.78 -45.48
N ILE A 574 8.61 -3.09 -45.63
CA ILE A 574 8.19 -4.03 -44.59
C ILE A 574 9.41 -4.83 -44.13
N SER A 575 9.67 -4.83 -42.82
CA SER A 575 10.61 -5.73 -42.18
C SER A 575 9.84 -6.79 -41.39
N SER A 576 10.13 -8.07 -41.62
CA SER A 576 9.53 -9.15 -40.82
C SER A 576 10.52 -10.24 -40.53
N GLY A 577 10.34 -10.88 -39.37
CA GLY A 577 11.36 -11.76 -38.84
C GLY A 577 10.97 -12.47 -37.57
N ILE A 578 11.93 -13.21 -37.04
CA ILE A 578 11.84 -13.83 -35.72
C ILE A 578 12.86 -13.21 -34.80
N GLY A 579 12.54 -13.14 -33.52
CA GLY A 579 13.47 -12.70 -32.49
C GLY A 579 13.33 -13.51 -31.23
N TYR A 580 14.37 -13.44 -30.41
CA TYR A 580 14.34 -13.93 -29.05
C TYR A 580 14.84 -12.88 -28.08
N GLN A 581 14.29 -12.88 -26.88
CA GLN A 581 14.70 -11.99 -25.80
C GLN A 581 14.84 -12.77 -24.51
N TYR A 582 16.05 -12.78 -23.95
CA TYR A 582 16.31 -13.27 -22.61
C TYR A 582 16.25 -12.11 -21.62
N SER A 583 15.50 -12.30 -20.55
CA SER A 583 15.37 -11.32 -19.46
C SER A 583 15.71 -12.00 -18.13
N TYR A 584 16.57 -11.39 -17.33
CA TYR A 584 16.86 -11.77 -15.95
C TYR A 584 16.53 -10.59 -15.02
N GLU A 585 15.74 -10.79 -13.98
CA GLU A 585 15.31 -9.74 -13.06
C GLU A 585 15.34 -10.20 -11.60
N SER A 586 16.23 -9.61 -10.82
CA SER A 586 16.38 -9.89 -9.38
C SER A 586 15.91 -8.73 -8.49
N ARG A 587 15.60 -7.54 -9.03
CA ARG A 587 15.17 -6.38 -8.21
C ARG A 587 13.77 -6.52 -7.63
N ARG A 588 12.91 -7.36 -8.23
CA ARG A 588 11.50 -7.54 -7.82
C ARG A 588 11.24 -8.86 -7.08
N ARG A 589 11.96 -9.91 -7.46
CA ARG A 589 11.77 -11.29 -6.94
C ARG A 589 13.01 -11.82 -6.22
N GLY A 590 14.06 -11.00 -6.09
CA GLY A 590 15.27 -11.36 -5.38
C GLY A 590 15.07 -11.34 -3.87
N LEU A 591 15.86 -12.15 -3.18
CA LEU A 591 15.88 -12.23 -1.72
C LEU A 591 16.49 -10.98 -1.06
N ASN A 592 17.23 -10.16 -1.81
CA ASN A 592 17.82 -8.91 -1.33
C ASN A 592 16.97 -7.71 -1.78
N PRO A 593 16.24 -7.04 -0.89
CA PRO A 593 15.44 -5.87 -1.24
C PRO A 593 16.28 -4.62 -1.53
N ASN A 594 17.52 -4.58 -1.05
CA ASN A 594 18.41 -3.41 -1.12
C ASN A 594 19.34 -3.42 -2.33
N ALA A 595 19.47 -4.55 -3.03
CA ALA A 595 20.31 -4.66 -4.21
C ALA A 595 19.71 -5.64 -5.22
N GLY A 596 19.76 -5.26 -6.49
CA GLY A 596 19.30 -6.14 -7.55
C GLY A 596 19.86 -5.74 -8.92
N VAL A 597 19.86 -6.74 -9.79
CA VAL A 597 20.33 -6.64 -11.17
C VAL A 597 19.21 -7.03 -12.13
N SER A 598 19.13 -6.30 -13.23
CA SER A 598 18.32 -6.62 -14.40
C SER A 598 19.22 -6.74 -15.61
N PHE A 599 19.02 -7.79 -16.41
CA PHE A 599 19.73 -7.99 -17.65
C PHE A 599 18.72 -8.38 -18.74
N VAL A 600 18.76 -7.70 -19.87
CA VAL A 600 17.93 -7.99 -21.03
C VAL A 600 18.84 -8.08 -22.25
N PHE A 601 18.74 -9.19 -22.97
CA PHE A 601 19.41 -9.39 -24.24
C PHE A 601 18.37 -9.77 -25.28
N GLY A 602 18.35 -9.05 -26.39
CA GLY A 602 17.44 -9.29 -27.51
C GLY A 602 18.20 -9.46 -28.82
N GLN A 603 17.72 -10.37 -29.66
CA GLN A 603 18.19 -10.47 -31.03
C GLN A 603 17.01 -10.72 -31.96
N GLU A 604 16.96 -9.96 -33.05
CA GLU A 604 15.97 -10.03 -34.11
C GLU A 604 16.66 -10.35 -35.43
N LEU A 605 16.07 -11.27 -36.18
CA LEU A 605 16.52 -11.75 -37.48
C LEU A 605 15.43 -11.42 -38.51
N ALA A 606 15.60 -10.34 -39.24
CA ALA A 606 14.70 -9.91 -40.32
C ALA A 606 15.06 -10.59 -41.65
N GLY A 607 14.04 -10.87 -42.46
CA GLY A 607 14.17 -11.52 -43.77
C GLY A 607 13.15 -12.64 -44.03
N LEU A 608 12.13 -12.78 -43.18
CA LEU A 608 11.08 -13.79 -43.30
C LEU A 608 9.79 -13.17 -43.86
N GLY A 609 9.83 -12.74 -45.12
CA GLY A 609 8.67 -12.18 -45.84
C GLY A 609 8.59 -10.65 -45.90
N GLY A 610 9.69 -9.94 -45.65
CA GLY A 610 9.82 -8.49 -45.80
C GLY A 610 10.89 -8.10 -46.82
N ASP A 611 10.96 -6.81 -47.12
CA ASP A 611 11.84 -6.17 -48.11
C ASP A 611 13.27 -5.99 -47.63
N VAL A 612 13.50 -6.07 -46.32
CA VAL A 612 14.82 -5.84 -45.69
C VAL A 612 15.31 -7.06 -44.90
N GLN A 613 16.61 -7.29 -44.96
CA GLN A 613 17.28 -8.38 -44.24
C GLN A 613 18.34 -7.82 -43.30
N PHE A 614 18.16 -8.04 -42.00
CA PHE A 614 19.10 -7.56 -40.98
C PHE A 614 19.12 -8.46 -39.75
N ILE A 615 20.21 -8.34 -39.00
CA ILE A 615 20.34 -8.83 -37.63
C ILE A 615 20.42 -7.61 -36.72
N ARG A 616 19.47 -7.48 -35.79
CA ARG A 616 19.48 -6.45 -34.74
C ARG A 616 19.77 -7.13 -33.42
N SER A 617 20.79 -6.69 -32.71
CA SER A 617 21.14 -7.17 -31.37
C SER A 617 21.09 -6.02 -30.38
N THR A 618 20.47 -6.22 -29.22
CA THR A 618 20.38 -5.24 -28.15
C THR A 618 20.71 -5.88 -26.80
N ALA A 619 21.39 -5.14 -25.93
CA ALA A 619 21.73 -5.59 -24.60
C ALA A 619 21.58 -4.44 -23.60
N LYS A 620 20.98 -4.72 -22.45
CA LYS A 620 20.82 -3.76 -21.35
C LYS A 620 21.08 -4.46 -20.02
N ALA A 621 22.03 -3.93 -19.25
CA ALA A 621 22.31 -4.35 -17.89
C ALA A 621 22.06 -3.18 -16.95
N VAL A 622 21.32 -3.41 -15.86
CA VAL A 622 21.07 -2.42 -14.81
C VAL A 622 21.41 -3.05 -13.47
N ALA A 623 22.32 -2.43 -12.72
CA ALA A 623 22.60 -2.76 -11.33
C ALA A 623 22.10 -1.61 -10.45
N GLN A 624 21.40 -1.95 -9.37
CA GLN A 624 20.92 -0.98 -8.39
C GLN A 624 21.25 -1.47 -7.00
N THR A 625 21.69 -0.55 -6.13
CA THR A 625 21.88 -0.82 -4.71
C THR A 625 21.56 0.41 -3.87
N THR A 626 21.13 0.20 -2.64
CA THR A 626 20.96 1.25 -1.64
C THR A 626 22.14 1.27 -0.67
N VAL A 627 22.65 2.46 -0.36
CA VAL A 627 23.79 2.69 0.54
C VAL A 627 23.44 3.78 1.57
N PHE A 628 24.32 3.98 2.55
CA PHE A 628 24.12 4.91 3.67
C PHE A 628 22.78 4.68 4.39
N ASN A 629 22.55 3.45 4.87
CA ASN A 629 21.31 3.05 5.55
C ASN A 629 20.05 3.21 4.70
N ASP A 630 20.13 2.89 3.41
CA ASP A 630 19.05 3.00 2.43
C ASP A 630 18.52 4.42 2.22
N GLU A 631 19.42 5.41 2.33
CA GLU A 631 19.10 6.81 2.01
C GLU A 631 19.48 7.14 0.57
N VAL A 632 20.59 6.58 0.09
CA VAL A 632 21.11 6.86 -1.24
C VAL A 632 20.93 5.64 -2.13
N THR A 633 20.21 5.80 -3.23
CA THR A 633 20.09 4.77 -4.26
C THR A 633 21.15 5.02 -5.31
N LEU A 634 22.04 4.05 -5.52
CA LEU A 634 22.99 4.04 -6.61
C LEU A 634 22.48 3.15 -7.73
N ARG A 635 22.55 3.64 -8.96
CA ARG A 635 22.15 2.91 -10.17
C ARG A 635 23.23 3.05 -11.23
N ALA A 636 23.64 1.92 -11.79
CA ALA A 636 24.47 1.87 -12.98
C ALA A 636 23.70 1.12 -14.07
N SER A 637 23.66 1.67 -15.28
CA SER A 637 23.11 0.97 -16.44
C SER A 637 24.05 1.05 -17.63
N ILE A 638 24.22 -0.08 -18.31
CA ILE A 638 24.93 -0.17 -19.59
C ILE A 638 23.92 -0.66 -20.62
N GLU A 639 23.82 0.04 -21.74
CA GLU A 639 22.93 -0.30 -22.83
C GLU A 639 23.69 -0.19 -24.15
N GLY A 640 23.47 -1.11 -25.08
CA GLY A 640 24.06 -1.05 -26.40
C GLY A 640 23.29 -1.85 -27.43
N GLY A 641 23.53 -1.54 -28.68
CA GLY A 641 22.88 -2.19 -29.81
C GLY A 641 23.76 -2.18 -31.04
N ALA A 642 23.53 -3.18 -31.90
CA ALA A 642 24.19 -3.33 -33.18
C ALA A 642 23.17 -3.82 -34.22
N LEU A 643 23.16 -3.17 -35.37
CA LEU A 643 22.32 -3.45 -36.51
C LEU A 643 23.22 -3.80 -37.70
N SER A 644 23.05 -4.99 -38.25
CA SER A 644 23.85 -5.47 -39.37
C SER A 644 22.90 -5.91 -40.48
N PHE A 645 22.93 -5.19 -41.59
CA PHE A 645 22.21 -5.56 -42.81
C PHE A 645 23.00 -6.60 -43.59
N SER A 646 22.32 -7.56 -44.20
CA SER A 646 22.95 -8.52 -45.12
C SER A 646 22.85 -8.05 -46.57
N GLY A 647 23.90 -8.27 -47.36
CA GLY A 647 23.90 -7.92 -48.79
C GLY A 647 24.28 -6.47 -49.08
N SER A 648 23.66 -5.88 -50.11
CA SER A 648 23.87 -4.48 -50.54
C SER A 648 22.88 -3.48 -49.94
N ASP A 649 21.98 -3.95 -49.07
CA ASP A 649 20.90 -3.13 -48.53
C ASP A 649 21.47 -2.00 -47.66
N ALA A 650 21.06 -0.77 -47.96
CA ALA A 650 21.38 0.39 -47.15
C ALA A 650 20.46 0.39 -45.92
N SER A 651 21.04 0.63 -44.74
CA SER A 651 20.23 0.93 -43.54
C SER A 651 19.36 2.17 -43.81
N ARG A 652 18.17 2.27 -43.21
CA ARG A 652 17.34 3.49 -43.19
C ARG A 652 17.34 4.12 -41.79
N VAL A 653 17.15 5.43 -41.70
CA VAL A 653 17.06 6.16 -40.44
C VAL A 653 15.96 5.61 -39.52
N THR A 654 14.86 5.12 -40.09
CA THR A 654 13.75 4.48 -39.36
C THR A 654 14.10 3.12 -38.75
N ASP A 655 15.19 2.48 -39.18
CA ASP A 655 15.67 1.20 -38.64
C ASP A 655 16.89 1.36 -37.73
N ARG A 656 17.73 2.35 -38.02
CA ARG A 656 18.91 2.71 -37.22
C ARG A 656 18.53 3.05 -35.78
N PHE A 657 19.53 3.02 -34.90
CA PHE A 657 19.38 3.55 -33.56
C PHE A 657 19.51 5.08 -33.63
N GLY A 658 18.42 5.79 -33.34
CA GLY A 658 18.45 7.22 -33.05
C GLY A 658 19.04 7.48 -31.67
N PHE A 659 19.44 8.72 -31.40
CA PHE A 659 20.02 9.10 -30.11
C PHE A 659 19.08 10.08 -29.39
N GLY A 660 18.09 9.55 -28.66
CA GLY A 660 17.11 10.35 -27.91
C GLY A 660 17.45 10.55 -26.43
N GLY A 661 16.75 11.48 -25.77
CA GLY A 661 16.86 11.75 -24.32
C GLY A 661 16.59 10.54 -23.41
N ALA A 662 15.98 9.47 -23.95
CA ALA A 662 15.79 8.19 -23.26
C ALA A 662 17.07 7.33 -23.18
N ILE A 663 18.02 7.54 -24.10
CA ILE A 663 19.30 6.81 -24.18
C ILE A 663 20.38 7.53 -23.38
N MET A 664 20.51 8.85 -23.51
CA MET A 664 21.41 9.67 -22.71
C MET A 664 20.78 11.05 -22.50
N ARG A 665 21.02 11.64 -21.34
CA ARG A 665 20.58 13.01 -21.05
C ARG A 665 21.60 14.01 -21.60
N GLY A 666 21.17 15.26 -21.81
CA GLY A 666 22.05 16.39 -22.09
C GLY A 666 22.14 16.83 -23.54
N PHE A 667 21.45 16.14 -24.44
CA PHE A 667 21.37 16.46 -25.86
C PHE A 667 19.93 16.35 -26.35
N ASP A 668 19.59 17.14 -27.36
CA ASP A 668 18.29 17.07 -28.02
C ASP A 668 18.09 15.68 -28.67
N PRO A 669 16.85 15.24 -28.92
CA PRO A 669 16.61 14.04 -29.73
C PRO A 669 17.33 14.14 -31.07
N ASP A 670 18.07 13.10 -31.42
CA ASP A 670 18.94 13.03 -32.59
C ASP A 670 19.99 14.17 -32.68
N GLY A 671 20.29 14.79 -31.54
CA GLY A 671 21.27 15.85 -31.41
C GLY A 671 22.73 15.38 -31.45
N ILE A 672 22.99 14.07 -31.41
CA ILE A 672 24.33 13.47 -31.49
C ILE A 672 24.36 12.24 -32.40
N GLY A 673 25.56 11.88 -32.84
CA GLY A 673 25.81 10.73 -33.72
C GLY A 673 26.07 11.15 -35.17
N PRO A 674 26.08 10.19 -36.12
CA PRO A 674 26.36 10.47 -37.51
C PRO A 674 25.38 11.50 -38.10
N ARG A 675 25.92 12.48 -38.81
CA ARG A 675 25.10 13.53 -39.43
C ARG A 675 25.65 14.02 -40.75
N GLN A 676 24.76 14.37 -41.67
CA GLN A 676 25.12 14.99 -42.95
C GLN A 676 25.20 16.50 -42.78
N TYR A 677 26.33 17.10 -43.13
CA TYR A 677 26.59 18.53 -43.01
C TYR A 677 27.43 19.06 -44.18
N ASP A 678 26.84 19.88 -45.04
CA ASP A 678 27.48 20.36 -46.27
C ASP A 678 27.88 21.85 -46.26
N GLY A 679 27.66 22.56 -45.14
CA GLY A 679 27.93 24.00 -45.01
C GLY A 679 27.04 24.91 -45.89
N ALA A 680 26.20 24.34 -46.76
CA ALA A 680 25.20 25.02 -47.58
C ALA A 680 23.82 25.05 -46.91
N GLY A 681 23.72 24.49 -45.70
CA GLY A 681 22.55 24.54 -44.82
C GLY A 681 21.93 23.18 -44.52
N VAL A 682 22.50 22.07 -45.02
CA VAL A 682 22.08 20.71 -44.63
C VAL A 682 22.67 20.40 -43.25
N ASP A 683 21.84 19.91 -42.34
CA ASP A 683 22.22 19.61 -40.95
C ASP A 683 21.40 18.44 -40.39
N ASP A 684 21.51 17.27 -41.02
CA ASP A 684 20.59 16.16 -40.80
C ASP A 684 21.20 15.06 -39.96
N ALA A 685 20.51 14.68 -38.89
CA ALA A 685 20.89 13.51 -38.10
C ALA A 685 20.51 12.23 -38.84
N LEU A 686 21.44 11.29 -38.94
CA LEU A 686 21.27 10.04 -39.71
C LEU A 686 21.02 8.83 -38.81
N GLY A 687 21.21 8.97 -37.50
CA GLY A 687 21.29 7.84 -36.56
C GLY A 687 22.52 6.97 -36.84
N GLY A 688 22.58 5.79 -36.22
CA GLY A 688 23.68 4.85 -36.46
C GLY A 688 23.28 3.40 -36.27
N ASN A 689 24.05 2.51 -36.88
CA ASN A 689 23.84 1.07 -36.77
C ASN A 689 24.35 0.52 -35.44
N MET A 690 25.20 1.25 -34.73
CA MET A 690 25.74 0.85 -33.44
C MET A 690 25.53 1.94 -32.40
N PHE A 691 25.29 1.53 -31.17
CA PHE A 691 25.33 2.44 -30.03
C PHE A 691 25.79 1.75 -28.77
N ALA A 692 26.35 2.53 -27.86
CA ALA A 692 26.68 2.12 -26.51
C ALA A 692 26.57 3.31 -25.57
N VAL A 693 25.97 3.11 -24.41
CA VAL A 693 25.85 4.12 -23.36
C VAL A 693 25.99 3.48 -21.98
N ALA A 694 26.75 4.13 -21.12
CA ALA A 694 26.81 3.85 -19.69
C ALA A 694 26.27 5.05 -18.91
N ARG A 695 25.41 4.80 -17.93
CA ARG A 695 24.75 5.81 -17.10
C ARG A 695 24.96 5.46 -15.65
N PHE A 696 25.41 6.44 -14.88
CA PHE A 696 25.61 6.34 -13.45
C PHE A 696 24.73 7.38 -12.78
N GLU A 697 23.90 6.96 -11.83
CA GLU A 697 22.96 7.84 -11.14
C GLU A 697 22.99 7.56 -9.64
N ALA A 698 22.98 8.63 -8.85
CA ALA A 698 22.84 8.62 -7.41
C ALA A 698 21.62 9.45 -7.03
N GLU A 699 20.64 8.84 -6.37
CA GLU A 699 19.45 9.50 -5.84
C GLU A 699 19.55 9.61 -4.32
N PHE A 700 19.40 10.80 -3.76
CA PHE A 700 19.65 11.09 -2.34
C PHE A 700 18.60 12.05 -1.74
N PRO A 701 18.39 12.03 -0.42
CA PRO A 701 17.46 12.95 0.24
C PRO A 701 18.04 14.37 0.28
N LEU A 702 17.18 15.39 0.15
CA LEU A 702 17.58 16.81 0.23
C LEU A 702 17.59 17.38 1.65
N GLY A 703 17.35 16.54 2.67
CA GLY A 703 17.22 16.99 4.07
C GLY A 703 15.89 17.70 4.39
N ILE A 704 15.01 17.86 3.40
CA ILE A 704 13.65 18.35 3.60
C ILE A 704 12.71 17.20 4.02
N PRO A 705 11.59 17.50 4.70
CA PRO A 705 10.54 16.53 4.99
C PRO A 705 10.08 15.77 3.72
N GLU A 706 9.98 14.45 3.80
CA GLU A 706 9.64 13.58 2.66
C GLU A 706 8.21 13.80 2.16
N GLU A 707 7.35 14.38 2.97
CA GLU A 707 6.00 14.80 2.61
C GLU A 707 5.98 15.75 1.40
N TYR A 708 7.06 16.48 1.15
CA TYR A 708 7.19 17.30 -0.04
C TYR A 708 7.42 16.50 -1.32
N GLY A 709 7.71 15.20 -1.21
CA GLY A 709 7.93 14.30 -2.33
C GLY A 709 9.19 14.60 -3.12
N MET A 710 10.15 15.36 -2.58
CA MET A 710 11.33 15.81 -3.30
C MET A 710 12.59 15.03 -2.94
N ARG A 711 13.35 14.60 -3.95
CA ARG A 711 14.67 13.97 -3.82
C ARG A 711 15.66 14.58 -4.80
N GLY A 712 16.92 14.64 -4.40
CA GLY A 712 18.01 15.06 -5.26
C GLY A 712 18.55 13.89 -6.05
N GLY A 713 19.11 14.18 -7.21
CA GLY A 713 19.87 13.24 -8.00
C GLY A 713 21.15 13.87 -8.52
N ALA A 714 22.16 13.04 -8.74
CA ALA A 714 23.34 13.39 -9.51
C ALA A 714 23.58 12.27 -10.52
N PHE A 715 24.01 12.61 -11.73
CA PHE A 715 24.26 11.62 -12.75
C PHE A 715 25.45 11.96 -13.62
N TYR A 716 26.02 10.92 -14.20
CA TYR A 716 27.07 10.98 -15.20
C TYR A 716 26.77 9.94 -16.27
N ASP A 717 26.64 10.41 -17.51
CA ASP A 717 26.36 9.58 -18.67
C ASP A 717 27.52 9.68 -19.67
N ILE A 718 27.84 8.56 -20.30
CA ILE A 718 28.84 8.48 -21.37
C ILE A 718 28.32 7.55 -22.47
N GLY A 719 28.35 7.98 -23.72
CA GLY A 719 27.87 7.16 -24.82
C GLY A 719 28.11 7.71 -26.20
N SER A 720 27.81 6.91 -27.21
CA SER A 720 27.87 7.27 -28.62
C SER A 720 26.88 6.43 -29.43
N VAL A 721 26.37 7.00 -30.51
CA VAL A 721 25.82 6.27 -31.67
C VAL A 721 26.80 6.46 -32.83
N TRP A 722 27.01 5.43 -33.64
CA TRP A 722 27.94 5.47 -34.77
C TRP A 722 27.68 4.35 -35.78
N GLY A 723 28.54 4.31 -36.79
CA GLY A 723 28.59 3.23 -37.78
C GLY A 723 27.44 3.32 -38.76
N LEU A 724 27.69 3.93 -39.93
CA LEU A 724 26.82 3.79 -41.09
C LEU A 724 27.43 2.78 -42.07
N ASN A 725 26.59 2.17 -42.91
CA ASN A 725 27.09 1.28 -43.95
C ASN A 725 27.76 2.11 -45.06
N SER A 726 28.82 1.58 -45.67
CA SER A 726 29.46 2.25 -46.82
C SER A 726 28.52 2.43 -48.02
N SER A 727 27.45 1.62 -48.13
CA SER A 727 26.38 1.79 -49.11
C SER A 727 25.47 2.99 -48.81
N THR A 728 25.28 3.33 -47.53
CA THR A 728 24.54 4.51 -47.08
C THR A 728 25.30 5.81 -47.39
N THR A 729 26.62 5.81 -47.19
CA THR A 729 27.48 6.99 -47.43
C THR A 729 28.10 7.01 -48.83
N ALA A 730 27.65 6.12 -49.72
CA ALA A 730 28.19 6.02 -51.07
C ALA A 730 27.89 7.30 -51.87
N GLY A 731 28.95 8.04 -52.22
CA GLY A 731 28.86 9.26 -53.03
C GLY A 731 28.73 10.56 -52.23
N THR A 732 28.83 10.50 -50.90
CA THR A 732 28.86 11.66 -50.00
C THR A 732 30.18 11.70 -49.24
N THR A 733 30.69 12.89 -48.92
CA THR A 733 31.93 13.08 -48.10
C THR A 733 31.71 14.02 -46.92
N ASP A 734 30.47 14.44 -46.76
CA ASP A 734 29.92 15.43 -45.85
C ASP A 734 29.24 14.78 -44.64
N VAL A 735 29.55 13.50 -44.37
CA VAL A 735 29.07 12.80 -43.17
C VAL A 735 30.09 12.94 -42.05
N LEU A 736 29.64 13.47 -40.92
CA LEU A 736 30.43 13.67 -39.71
C LEU A 736 30.13 12.58 -38.67
N TYR A 737 31.04 12.39 -37.72
CA TYR A 737 30.86 11.59 -36.49
C TYR A 737 30.61 10.09 -36.66
N GLU A 738 31.08 9.48 -37.76
CA GLU A 738 30.92 8.04 -38.01
C GLU A 738 31.81 7.14 -37.15
N SER A 739 32.89 7.69 -36.56
CA SER A 739 33.93 6.94 -35.84
C SER A 739 33.59 6.59 -34.40
N GLY A 740 32.43 7.01 -33.87
CA GLY A 740 31.99 6.70 -32.52
C GLY A 740 32.69 7.52 -31.43
N SER A 741 32.77 8.84 -31.60
CA SER A 741 33.26 9.72 -30.55
C SER A 741 32.33 9.71 -29.33
N ALA A 742 32.88 9.39 -28.16
CA ALA A 742 32.11 9.34 -26.92
C ALA A 742 31.72 10.75 -26.47
N ARG A 743 30.44 10.94 -26.21
CA ARG A 743 29.92 12.15 -25.55
C ARG A 743 29.84 11.88 -24.05
N GLN A 744 30.10 12.91 -23.26
CA GLN A 744 30.06 12.83 -21.80
C GLN A 744 29.20 13.93 -21.24
N VAL A 745 28.29 13.60 -20.32
CA VAL A 745 27.40 14.55 -19.67
C VAL A 745 27.40 14.30 -18.18
N ILE A 746 27.48 15.39 -17.40
CA ILE A 746 27.23 15.37 -15.97
C ILE A 746 26.01 16.24 -15.66
N GLY A 747 25.27 15.89 -14.61
CA GLY A 747 24.14 16.71 -14.23
C GLY A 747 23.59 16.43 -12.84
N LEU A 748 22.64 17.27 -12.47
CA LEU A 748 21.85 17.15 -11.26
C LEU A 748 20.40 16.92 -11.63
N SER A 749 19.70 16.10 -10.85
CA SER A 749 18.27 15.88 -10.98
C SER A 749 17.53 16.36 -9.74
N LEU A 750 16.29 16.82 -9.92
CA LEU A 750 15.30 16.95 -8.86
C LEU A 750 14.12 16.04 -9.21
N PHE A 751 13.88 15.05 -8.37
CA PHE A 751 12.68 14.22 -8.45
C PHE A 751 11.63 14.83 -7.54
N TRP A 752 10.43 15.08 -8.04
CA TRP A 752 9.33 15.62 -7.27
C TRP A 752 8.04 14.84 -7.51
N THR A 753 7.67 14.01 -6.54
CA THR A 753 6.36 13.34 -6.52
C THR A 753 5.27 14.34 -6.14
N THR A 754 4.41 14.69 -7.09
CA THR A 754 3.27 15.58 -6.86
C THR A 754 1.95 14.79 -6.92
N PRO A 755 0.83 15.38 -6.46
CA PRO A 755 -0.49 14.74 -6.57
C PRO A 755 -0.93 14.46 -8.01
N VAL A 756 -0.41 15.23 -8.98
CA VAL A 756 -0.74 15.04 -10.39
C VAL A 756 0.18 14.02 -11.05
N GLY A 757 1.35 13.72 -10.47
CA GLY A 757 2.29 12.72 -10.99
C GLY A 757 3.74 13.01 -10.59
N PRO A 758 4.68 12.08 -10.85
CA PRO A 758 6.11 12.33 -10.66
C PRO A 758 6.63 13.32 -11.72
N LEU A 759 7.32 14.35 -11.25
CA LEU A 759 8.13 15.24 -12.07
C LEU A 759 9.60 14.91 -11.89
N ARG A 760 10.35 15.05 -12.98
CA ARG A 760 11.80 14.98 -12.96
C ARG A 760 12.35 16.18 -13.71
N PHE A 761 13.19 16.94 -13.02
CA PHE A 761 13.97 18.03 -13.59
C PHE A 761 15.41 17.56 -13.71
N ASN A 762 16.04 17.78 -14.85
CA ASN A 762 17.43 17.47 -15.10
C ASN A 762 18.14 18.74 -15.54
N TRP A 763 19.22 19.10 -14.86
CA TRP A 763 20.16 20.12 -15.30
C TRP A 763 21.44 19.44 -15.73
N THR A 764 21.83 19.66 -16.98
CA THR A 764 22.87 18.91 -17.68
C THR A 764 23.97 19.85 -18.15
N HIS A 765 25.18 19.33 -18.15
CA HIS A 765 26.34 19.97 -18.74
C HIS A 765 27.14 18.94 -19.53
N ALA A 766 27.28 19.15 -20.84
CA ALA A 766 28.12 18.29 -21.66
C ALA A 766 29.60 18.63 -21.38
N LEU A 767 30.33 17.62 -20.92
CA LEU A 767 31.78 17.70 -20.66
C LEU A 767 32.58 17.47 -21.94
N GLU A 768 32.08 16.58 -22.79
CA GLU A 768 32.67 16.25 -24.09
C GLU A 768 31.54 16.17 -25.11
N LYS A 769 31.67 16.99 -26.17
CA LYS A 769 30.77 17.07 -27.30
C LYS A 769 31.54 17.41 -28.57
N GLU A 770 30.94 17.11 -29.71
CA GLU A 770 31.42 17.52 -31.01
C GLU A 770 30.87 18.89 -31.43
N ALA A 771 31.49 19.48 -32.47
CA ALA A 771 31.21 20.85 -32.91
C ALA A 771 29.73 21.12 -33.26
N TYR A 772 29.05 20.13 -33.85
CA TYR A 772 27.67 20.24 -34.29
C TYR A 772 26.71 19.39 -33.45
N ASP A 773 27.12 18.93 -32.27
CA ASP A 773 26.18 18.29 -31.34
C ASP A 773 25.20 19.33 -30.78
N LYS A 774 23.91 18.99 -30.69
CA LYS A 774 22.85 19.85 -30.16
C LYS A 774 22.63 19.59 -28.67
N GLU A 775 23.13 20.46 -27.82
CA GLU A 775 23.02 20.34 -26.35
C GLU A 775 21.63 20.71 -25.85
N GLN A 776 21.14 19.90 -24.91
CA GLN A 776 19.97 20.18 -24.10
C GLN A 776 20.42 20.38 -22.65
N THR A 777 20.46 21.63 -22.18
CA THR A 777 20.96 21.99 -20.82
C THR A 777 19.93 21.81 -19.70
N PHE A 778 18.65 21.69 -20.07
CA PHE A 778 17.56 21.46 -19.15
C PHE A 778 16.52 20.53 -19.78
N ASP A 779 16.11 19.54 -19.02
CA ASP A 779 15.06 18.59 -19.38
C ASP A 779 14.04 18.48 -18.24
N LEU A 780 12.77 18.54 -18.60
CA LEU A 780 11.63 18.33 -17.71
C LEU A 780 10.77 17.24 -18.28
N SER A 781 10.53 16.19 -17.48
CA SER A 781 9.55 15.16 -17.80
C SER A 781 8.43 15.12 -16.75
N ILE A 782 7.19 15.20 -17.21
CA ILE A 782 5.97 15.08 -16.40
C ILE A 782 5.12 13.96 -16.99
N SER A 783 4.77 12.99 -16.14
CA SER A 783 3.75 12.00 -16.47
C SER A 783 2.64 12.09 -15.44
N THR A 784 1.44 12.47 -15.88
CA THR A 784 0.24 12.48 -15.06
C THR A 784 -0.73 11.42 -15.56
N ALA A 785 -1.26 10.61 -14.66
CA ALA A 785 -2.27 9.60 -14.97
C ALA A 785 -3.38 9.69 -13.92
N PHE A 786 -4.63 9.85 -14.37
CA PHE A 786 -5.83 9.97 -13.55
C PHE A 786 -6.78 8.81 -13.75
#